data_AF-A0A945A973-F1
#
_entry.id   AF-A0A945A973-F1
#
_cell.length_a   1.000
_cell.length_b   1.000
_cell.length_c   1.000
_cell.angle_alpha   90.00
_cell.angle_beta   90.00
_cell.angle_gamma   90.00
#
_symmetry.space_group_name_H-M   'P 1'
#
loop_
_entity.id
_entity.type
_entity.pdbx_description
1 polymer ?
#
loop_
_entity_poly.entity_id
_entity_poly.type
_entity_poly.pdbx_seq_one_letter_code
_entity_poly.pdbx_strand_id
1 'polypeptide(L)'
;MKNHTETITSLNHTYTINMGGTRDGVNTRDPVGYSPYKQACEPNKCARLENIGSTDIVNPWIIVNNKRDWRSIDRILAEILTDDMTDAEKARAIWEFACNHRYHYTCATDEVKDTVKMLNSYGYTLCWDEAFTVSNLWQAAGLKIRRGYPHGHCTTEVYYDGAYHLLDSDEHLLYLLRDNQTVASEEDLSHDHDLVKRGHPYGINLEESREREEGMASAFFHTGPRSGGRPQLTTHKMALTLRPNEALIWEWEDRNKYHGHWDRPTRLANGRMQYAPEISQYKTWTTQAENLQLKKHSLSPTDPDQDAHLDLTIKSPYVIVGGKINLSLTSNTLVSVALSRHNDPWQTIWHSDTNINIKTAIDLDTHFPPDSPASYSYQVRIALKASPDSAVIKDIAIETDLQMAPLSLPALELGDNTIHYTAETGGDVQITHTFEESDSSTPPNPPSNPTYPPLGKNVSGTQFTFSWPEVKGATDYHIQVSDLPDLKYTLSPVFNKLISKTPSQKKAQWQIPHEGLLNSTQTYYWRVRPRNADGLWGNWSAIWSFTPLAPSAPLSLEIHPNWEDRTQTLKWKANPQGNTPVHYEVYGSNERGFTVSREPYEVIVGNKETKTFPANLIATTAQTSIQVAGSTIESGNHAYYRVIAVDKNGVRSGSSAMAEAPRPMIISPPPEQAIANQTYTYQIQAIQSIGDLRCESKGPRRYFSAFRDGDTLRYLLDEGPDFIELDEKTGLLTAHPKTQDISMHTVTLRVQNGQGGMDMQGFDMCVIPPQKNRDEQTIQAFGAQDKTASTPR
;
A
#
# COMPACT_ATOMS: atom_id res chain seq x y z
N MET A 1 -10.52 -22.54 -31.11
CA MET A 1 -9.41 -23.13 -30.32
C MET A 1 -8.29 -23.52 -31.27
N LYS A 2 -7.06 -23.08 -31.00
CA LYS A 2 -5.85 -23.42 -31.75
C LYS A 2 -4.90 -24.22 -30.87
N ASN A 3 -4.10 -25.07 -31.51
CA ASN A 3 -3.02 -25.81 -30.88
C ASN A 3 -1.72 -25.57 -31.65
N HIS A 4 -0.62 -25.43 -30.93
CA HIS A 4 0.74 -25.43 -31.47
C HIS A 4 1.58 -26.42 -30.67
N THR A 5 2.25 -27.33 -31.36
CA THR A 5 3.07 -28.39 -30.74
C THR A 5 4.48 -28.32 -31.29
N GLU A 6 5.46 -28.29 -30.38
CA GLU A 6 6.89 -28.30 -30.70
C GLU A 6 7.54 -29.54 -30.06
N THR A 7 8.41 -30.22 -30.80
CA THR A 7 9.20 -31.36 -30.29
C THR A 7 10.67 -30.97 -30.22
N ILE A 8 11.29 -31.16 -29.06
CA ILE A 8 12.60 -30.61 -28.71
C ILE A 8 13.49 -31.72 -28.17
N THR A 9 14.72 -31.79 -28.66
CA THR A 9 15.74 -32.74 -28.20
C THR A 9 17.01 -32.04 -27.67
N SER A 10 17.08 -30.72 -27.80
CA SER A 10 18.20 -29.89 -27.34
C SER A 10 17.96 -29.33 -25.94
N LEU A 11 19.04 -28.98 -25.22
CA LEU A 11 18.95 -28.34 -23.90
C LEU A 11 18.32 -26.94 -23.92
N ASN A 12 18.44 -26.25 -25.06
CA ASN A 12 17.85 -24.94 -25.27
C ASN A 12 17.23 -24.92 -26.66
N HIS A 13 16.05 -24.31 -26.77
CA HIS A 13 15.32 -24.19 -28.04
C HIS A 13 14.48 -22.92 -28.05
N THR A 14 14.37 -22.28 -29.21
CA THR A 14 13.54 -21.07 -29.37
C THR A 14 12.62 -21.25 -30.57
N TYR A 15 11.35 -20.91 -30.38
CA TYR A 15 10.35 -20.92 -31.44
C TYR A 15 9.33 -19.79 -31.23
N THR A 16 8.50 -19.55 -32.23
CA THR A 16 7.54 -18.42 -32.23
C THR A 16 6.12 -18.93 -32.43
N ILE A 17 5.18 -18.35 -31.68
CA ILE A 17 3.75 -18.52 -31.88
C ILE A 17 3.14 -17.15 -32.16
N ASN A 18 2.49 -16.99 -33.31
CA ASN A 18 1.65 -15.83 -33.59
C ASN A 18 0.24 -16.08 -33.02
N MET A 19 -0.19 -15.25 -32.07
CA MET A 19 -1.56 -15.22 -31.57
C MET A 19 -2.33 -14.11 -32.30
N GLY A 20 -3.24 -14.50 -33.18
CA GLY A 20 -4.16 -13.59 -33.86
C GLY A 20 -5.29 -13.10 -32.96
N GLY A 21 -6.24 -12.38 -33.53
CA GLY A 21 -7.37 -11.83 -32.78
C GLY A 21 -7.20 -10.34 -32.44
N THR A 22 -8.11 -9.85 -31.60
CA THR A 22 -8.05 -8.48 -31.03
C THR A 22 -8.06 -8.47 -29.50
N ARG A 23 -8.08 -9.64 -28.87
CA ARG A 23 -8.20 -9.80 -27.41
C ARG A 23 -7.16 -10.78 -26.88
N ASP A 24 -6.50 -10.42 -25.78
CA ASP A 24 -5.71 -11.33 -24.97
C ASP A 24 -5.93 -11.12 -23.46
N GLY A 25 -5.20 -11.86 -22.62
CA GLY A 25 -5.27 -11.70 -21.16
C GLY A 25 -4.71 -10.36 -20.67
N VAL A 26 -3.84 -9.68 -21.44
CA VAL A 26 -3.22 -8.41 -21.02
C VAL A 26 -4.14 -7.23 -21.32
N ASN A 27 -4.68 -7.14 -22.54
CA ASN A 27 -5.56 -6.06 -22.95
C ASN A 27 -6.99 -6.21 -22.41
N THR A 28 -7.35 -7.35 -21.82
CA THR A 28 -8.64 -7.52 -21.12
C THR A 28 -8.53 -7.48 -19.59
N ARG A 29 -7.32 -7.30 -19.06
CA ARG A 29 -7.05 -7.21 -17.62
C ARG A 29 -6.99 -5.75 -17.16
N ASP A 30 -7.76 -5.44 -16.13
CA ASP A 30 -7.66 -4.16 -15.43
C ASP A 30 -6.29 -4.05 -14.73
N PRO A 31 -5.76 -2.83 -14.53
CA PRO A 31 -4.50 -2.65 -13.80
C PRO A 31 -4.50 -3.41 -12.48
N VAL A 32 -3.43 -4.15 -12.24
CA VAL A 32 -3.20 -4.84 -10.96
C VAL A 32 -2.98 -3.79 -9.87
N GLY A 33 -3.52 -4.07 -8.68
CA GLY A 33 -3.44 -3.16 -7.54
C GLY A 33 -3.77 -3.87 -6.24
N TYR A 34 -4.07 -3.09 -5.20
CA TYR A 34 -4.45 -3.61 -3.89
C TYR A 34 -5.62 -4.60 -3.95
N SER A 35 -6.63 -4.30 -4.76
CA SER A 35 -7.81 -5.17 -4.91
C SER A 35 -7.59 -6.24 -5.96
N PRO A 36 -8.28 -7.39 -5.87
CA PRO A 36 -8.26 -8.38 -6.94
C PRO A 36 -8.61 -7.74 -8.29
N TYR A 37 -7.72 -7.87 -9.27
CA TYR A 37 -7.94 -7.32 -10.60
C TYR A 37 -9.09 -8.03 -11.32
N LYS A 38 -9.72 -7.31 -12.26
CA LYS A 38 -10.72 -7.89 -13.16
C LYS A 38 -10.06 -8.26 -14.48
N GLN A 39 -10.55 -9.32 -15.10
CA GLN A 39 -10.11 -9.76 -16.42
C GLN A 39 -11.34 -10.25 -17.18
N ALA A 40 -11.59 -9.67 -18.35
CA ALA A 40 -12.81 -9.96 -19.12
C ALA A 40 -12.72 -11.26 -19.93
N CYS A 41 -11.51 -11.68 -20.32
CA CYS A 41 -11.27 -12.91 -21.08
C CYS A 41 -9.92 -13.50 -20.73
N GLU A 42 -9.80 -14.83 -20.76
CA GLU A 42 -8.51 -15.53 -20.74
C GLU A 42 -8.41 -16.42 -21.98
N PRO A 43 -7.63 -16.01 -23.01
CA PRO A 43 -7.44 -16.80 -24.22
C PRO A 43 -6.55 -18.02 -24.02
N ASN A 44 -5.59 -17.97 -23.09
CA ASN A 44 -4.66 -19.06 -22.83
C ASN A 44 -5.40 -20.14 -22.06
N LYS A 45 -5.47 -21.35 -22.60
CA LYS A 45 -6.16 -22.47 -21.93
C LYS A 45 -5.18 -23.36 -21.21
N CYS A 46 -4.14 -23.77 -21.92
CA CYS A 46 -3.18 -24.74 -21.44
C CYS A 46 -1.82 -24.57 -22.13
N ALA A 47 -0.74 -24.73 -21.37
CA ALA A 47 0.58 -25.03 -21.89
C ALA A 47 1.06 -26.34 -21.23
N ARG A 48 1.23 -27.39 -22.04
CA ARG A 48 1.69 -28.72 -21.60
C ARG A 48 3.16 -28.88 -21.94
N LEU A 49 3.98 -29.18 -20.94
CA LEU A 49 5.40 -29.53 -21.05
C LEU A 49 5.57 -30.99 -20.64
N GLU A 50 5.87 -31.86 -21.60
CA GLU A 50 5.86 -33.32 -21.44
C GLU A 50 7.20 -33.94 -21.83
N ASN A 51 7.68 -34.87 -21.00
CA ASN A 51 8.79 -35.74 -21.36
C ASN A 51 8.27 -36.96 -22.14
N ILE A 52 8.52 -36.97 -23.44
CA ILE A 52 8.16 -38.05 -24.36
C ILE A 52 9.33 -39.03 -24.61
N GLY A 53 10.46 -38.79 -23.96
CA GLY A 53 11.67 -39.60 -24.06
C GLY A 53 11.72 -40.70 -22.99
N SER A 54 12.94 -41.23 -22.80
CA SER A 54 13.20 -42.37 -21.89
C SER A 54 14.13 -42.03 -20.72
N THR A 55 14.52 -40.77 -20.56
CA THR A 55 15.42 -40.29 -19.50
C THR A 55 14.80 -39.13 -18.75
N ASP A 56 15.16 -38.97 -17.48
CA ASP A 56 14.73 -37.83 -16.66
C ASP A 56 15.26 -36.49 -17.22
N ILE A 57 14.40 -35.48 -17.20
CA ILE A 57 14.71 -34.13 -17.64
C ILE A 57 14.68 -33.20 -16.44
N VAL A 58 15.83 -32.61 -16.11
CA VAL A 58 16.03 -31.77 -14.93
C VAL A 58 15.85 -30.30 -15.28
N ASN A 59 15.04 -29.62 -14.47
CA ASN A 59 14.64 -28.22 -14.57
C ASN A 59 14.16 -27.76 -15.97
N PRO A 60 13.32 -28.56 -16.69
CA PRO A 60 12.76 -28.10 -17.96
C PRO A 60 11.77 -26.96 -17.70
N TRP A 61 11.84 -25.89 -18.48
CA TRP A 61 10.98 -24.72 -18.34
C TRP A 61 10.72 -24.00 -19.66
N ILE A 62 9.63 -23.25 -19.73
CA ILE A 62 9.31 -22.35 -20.85
C ILE A 62 9.21 -20.91 -20.38
N ILE A 63 9.80 -20.00 -21.15
CA ILE A 63 9.80 -18.56 -20.89
C ILE A 63 9.18 -17.90 -22.13
N VAL A 64 8.10 -17.14 -21.93
CA VAL A 64 7.41 -16.44 -23.03
C VAL A 64 7.77 -14.97 -22.99
N ASN A 65 8.23 -14.45 -24.12
CA ASN A 65 8.61 -13.05 -24.33
C ASN A 65 9.64 -12.51 -23.33
N ASN A 66 10.53 -13.38 -22.83
CA ASN A 66 11.55 -13.07 -21.80
C ASN A 66 10.95 -12.51 -20.49
N LYS A 67 9.70 -12.85 -20.17
CA LYS A 67 9.03 -12.44 -18.93
C LYS A 67 8.79 -13.64 -18.02
N ARG A 68 8.64 -13.39 -16.73
CA ARG A 68 8.16 -14.35 -15.72
C ARG A 68 9.07 -15.55 -15.48
N ASP A 69 10.39 -15.36 -15.60
CA ASP A 69 11.34 -16.38 -15.15
C ASP A 69 11.51 -16.33 -13.62
N TRP A 70 10.44 -16.62 -12.87
CA TRP A 70 10.42 -16.42 -11.41
C TRP A 70 10.76 -17.68 -10.63
N ARG A 71 11.67 -18.51 -11.16
CA ARG A 71 12.04 -19.80 -10.55
C ARG A 71 12.91 -19.68 -9.29
N SER A 72 13.51 -18.51 -9.08
CA SER A 72 14.39 -18.19 -7.95
C SER A 72 14.53 -16.67 -7.83
N ILE A 73 14.93 -16.15 -6.66
CA ILE A 73 15.20 -14.71 -6.44
C ILE A 73 16.13 -14.12 -7.51
N ASP A 74 17.25 -14.77 -7.83
CA ASP A 74 18.23 -14.21 -8.78
C ASP A 74 17.61 -13.97 -10.17
N ARG A 75 16.73 -14.88 -10.60
CA ARG A 75 16.03 -14.77 -11.89
C ARG A 75 14.90 -13.74 -11.86
N ILE A 76 14.23 -13.59 -10.72
CA ILE A 76 13.27 -12.49 -10.49
C ILE A 76 14.00 -11.14 -10.61
N LEU A 77 15.13 -10.99 -9.92
CA LEU A 77 15.91 -9.75 -9.97
C LEU A 77 16.51 -9.48 -11.34
N ALA A 78 16.88 -10.51 -12.11
CA ALA A 78 17.35 -10.35 -13.49
C ALA A 78 16.28 -9.79 -14.44
N GLU A 79 14.99 -9.96 -14.13
CA GLU A 79 13.89 -9.32 -14.88
C GLU A 79 13.65 -7.87 -14.42
N ILE A 80 13.89 -7.56 -13.14
CA ILE A 80 13.58 -6.26 -12.55
C ILE A 80 14.73 -5.25 -12.72
N LEU A 81 15.96 -5.71 -12.57
CA LEU A 81 17.15 -4.87 -12.38
C LEU A 81 18.06 -4.86 -13.62
N THR A 82 18.76 -3.75 -13.80
CA THR A 82 19.89 -3.61 -14.72
C THR A 82 21.14 -3.16 -13.96
N ASP A 83 22.31 -3.48 -14.49
CA ASP A 83 23.60 -3.25 -13.80
C ASP A 83 23.90 -1.77 -13.53
N ASP A 84 23.29 -0.86 -14.30
CA ASP A 84 23.46 0.59 -14.23
C ASP A 84 22.53 1.29 -13.22
N MET A 85 21.57 0.57 -12.61
CA MET A 85 20.65 1.15 -11.64
C MET A 85 21.36 1.59 -10.36
N THR A 86 21.08 2.82 -9.93
CA THR A 86 21.34 3.30 -8.58
C THR A 86 20.53 2.52 -7.53
N ASP A 87 20.91 2.63 -6.27
CA ASP A 87 20.19 1.96 -5.18
C ASP A 87 18.74 2.45 -5.05
N ALA A 88 18.49 3.74 -5.33
CA ALA A 88 17.15 4.33 -5.40
C ALA A 88 16.32 3.72 -6.55
N GLU A 89 16.92 3.56 -7.74
CA GLU A 89 16.25 2.96 -8.90
C GLU A 89 15.95 1.47 -8.68
N LYS A 90 16.88 0.72 -8.07
CA LYS A 90 16.64 -0.68 -7.66
C LYS A 90 15.49 -0.77 -6.68
N ALA A 91 15.49 0.08 -5.65
CA ALA A 91 14.44 0.13 -4.64
C ALA A 91 13.07 0.39 -5.28
N ARG A 92 12.99 1.39 -6.18
CA ARG A 92 11.78 1.75 -6.92
C ARG A 92 11.32 0.63 -7.86
N ALA A 93 12.22 0.02 -8.62
CA ALA A 93 11.89 -1.03 -9.58
C ALA A 93 11.30 -2.28 -8.88
N ILE A 94 11.87 -2.67 -7.72
CA ILE A 94 11.35 -3.77 -6.90
C ILE A 94 9.97 -3.45 -6.34
N TRP A 95 9.74 -2.23 -5.86
CA TRP A 95 8.43 -1.80 -5.36
C TRP A 95 7.37 -1.81 -6.48
N GLU A 96 7.70 -1.30 -7.67
CA GLU A 96 6.81 -1.32 -8.85
C GLU A 96 6.49 -2.75 -9.29
N PHE A 97 7.48 -3.64 -9.29
CA PHE A 97 7.26 -5.05 -9.58
C PHE A 97 6.28 -5.66 -8.57
N ALA A 98 6.50 -5.45 -7.27
CA ALA A 98 5.66 -6.01 -6.22
C ALA A 98 4.20 -5.52 -6.31
N CYS A 99 3.98 -4.22 -6.52
CA CYS A 99 2.66 -3.63 -6.71
C CYS A 99 1.86 -4.22 -7.90
N ASN A 100 2.53 -4.71 -8.94
CA ASN A 100 1.89 -5.11 -10.20
C ASN A 100 1.72 -6.64 -10.38
N HIS A 101 2.14 -7.46 -9.40
CA HIS A 101 2.15 -8.92 -9.52
C HIS A 101 1.41 -9.67 -8.41
N ARG A 102 0.65 -8.95 -7.58
CA ARG A 102 -0.17 -9.53 -6.53
C ARG A 102 -1.38 -8.66 -6.21
N TYR A 103 -2.30 -9.16 -5.40
CA TYR A 103 -3.33 -8.35 -4.73
C TYR A 103 -3.37 -8.65 -3.23
N HIS A 104 -4.09 -7.82 -2.46
CA HIS A 104 -4.19 -7.97 -1.01
C HIS A 104 -5.17 -9.09 -0.63
N TYR A 105 -4.63 -10.16 -0.03
CA TYR A 105 -5.38 -11.32 0.47
C TYR A 105 -4.50 -12.18 1.37
N THR A 106 -5.09 -13.05 2.19
CA THR A 106 -4.33 -13.89 3.12
C THR A 106 -4.83 -15.32 3.14
N CYS A 107 -3.90 -16.26 3.26
CA CYS A 107 -4.20 -17.67 3.53
C CYS A 107 -3.88 -18.06 4.98
N ALA A 108 -3.51 -17.09 5.82
CA ALA A 108 -3.09 -17.27 7.21
C ALA A 108 -1.96 -18.29 7.43
N THR A 109 -1.07 -18.45 6.46
CA THR A 109 0.10 -19.34 6.55
C THR A 109 1.38 -18.58 6.21
N ASP A 110 2.51 -19.07 6.71
CA ASP A 110 3.83 -18.47 6.46
C ASP A 110 4.41 -18.81 5.07
N GLU A 111 3.74 -19.66 4.30
CA GLU A 111 4.17 -20.07 2.94
C GLU A 111 4.33 -18.88 1.99
N VAL A 112 3.53 -17.84 2.18
CA VAL A 112 3.48 -16.65 1.32
C VAL A 112 4.67 -15.71 1.55
N LYS A 113 5.42 -15.86 2.65
CA LYS A 113 6.63 -15.05 2.90
C LYS A 113 7.81 -15.44 2.02
N ASP A 114 7.76 -16.61 1.38
CA ASP A 114 8.70 -17.00 0.36
C ASP A 114 8.28 -16.37 -0.98
N THR A 115 9.12 -15.47 -1.50
CA THR A 115 8.79 -14.66 -2.68
C THR A 115 8.57 -15.51 -3.93
N VAL A 116 9.27 -16.65 -4.06
CA VAL A 116 9.10 -17.55 -5.21
C VAL A 116 7.75 -18.26 -5.12
N LYS A 117 7.38 -18.76 -3.94
CA LYS A 117 6.05 -19.37 -3.72
C LYS A 117 4.94 -18.34 -3.90
N MET A 118 5.11 -17.14 -3.35
CA MET A 118 4.17 -16.03 -3.49
C MET A 118 3.87 -15.76 -4.96
N LEU A 119 4.91 -15.56 -5.79
CA LEU A 119 4.71 -15.20 -7.19
C LEU A 119 4.13 -16.34 -8.03
N ASN A 120 4.48 -17.60 -7.74
CA ASN A 120 4.13 -18.73 -8.60
C ASN A 120 2.88 -19.51 -8.15
N SER A 121 2.65 -19.68 -6.85
CA SER A 121 1.54 -20.48 -6.31
C SER A 121 0.39 -19.65 -5.76
N TYR A 122 0.65 -18.48 -5.19
CA TYR A 122 -0.37 -17.72 -4.44
C TYR A 122 -0.89 -16.51 -5.23
N GLY A 123 0.01 -15.61 -5.66
CA GLY A 123 -0.34 -14.39 -6.39
C GLY A 123 -1.05 -13.33 -5.54
N TYR A 124 -0.95 -13.45 -4.22
CA TYR A 124 -1.54 -12.52 -3.25
C TYR A 124 -0.75 -12.51 -1.94
N THR A 125 -0.88 -11.43 -1.17
CA THR A 125 -0.20 -11.23 0.12
C THR A 125 -1.04 -10.39 1.09
N LEU A 126 -0.86 -10.61 2.40
CA LEU A 126 -1.27 -9.65 3.43
C LEU A 126 -0.11 -8.68 3.70
N CYS A 127 -0.36 -7.52 4.33
CA CYS A 127 0.69 -6.57 4.75
C CYS A 127 1.91 -7.23 5.40
N TRP A 128 1.69 -8.21 6.28
CA TRP A 128 2.77 -8.93 6.95
C TRP A 128 3.64 -9.72 5.97
N ASP A 129 3.02 -10.46 5.05
CA ASP A 129 3.71 -11.29 4.06
C ASP A 129 4.38 -10.43 2.98
N GLU A 130 3.70 -9.36 2.56
CA GLU A 130 4.19 -8.42 1.56
C GLU A 130 5.45 -7.69 2.02
N ALA A 131 5.48 -7.27 3.29
CA ALA A 131 6.67 -6.69 3.87
C ALA A 131 7.87 -7.66 3.83
N PHE A 132 7.66 -8.98 3.88
CA PHE A 132 8.73 -9.96 3.63
C PHE A 132 9.08 -10.07 2.14
N THR A 133 8.11 -10.07 1.24
CA THR A 133 8.34 -10.11 -0.21
C THR A 133 9.32 -9.04 -0.66
N VAL A 134 9.04 -7.77 -0.38
CA VAL A 134 9.94 -6.67 -0.82
C VAL A 134 11.27 -6.70 -0.07
N SER A 135 11.29 -7.09 1.21
CA SER A 135 12.52 -7.21 1.98
C SER A 135 13.44 -8.30 1.45
N ASN A 136 12.90 -9.43 0.99
CA ASN A 136 13.68 -10.52 0.40
C ASN A 136 14.37 -10.04 -0.88
N LEU A 137 13.64 -9.31 -1.73
CA LEU A 137 14.15 -8.77 -3.00
C LEU A 137 15.18 -7.65 -2.78
N TRP A 138 14.89 -6.68 -1.90
CA TRP A 138 15.84 -5.60 -1.59
C TRP A 138 17.15 -6.13 -0.97
N GLN A 139 17.06 -7.06 -0.02
CA GLN A 139 18.26 -7.67 0.57
C GLN A 139 19.08 -8.45 -0.48
N ALA A 140 18.41 -9.20 -1.36
CA ALA A 140 19.08 -9.90 -2.44
C ALA A 140 19.69 -8.96 -3.49
N ALA A 141 19.12 -7.77 -3.67
CA ALA A 141 19.68 -6.69 -4.50
C ALA A 141 20.81 -5.91 -3.80
N GLY A 142 21.18 -6.28 -2.57
CA GLY A 142 22.25 -5.64 -1.79
C GLY A 142 21.84 -4.41 -1.00
N LEU A 143 20.54 -4.08 -0.95
CA LEU A 143 20.03 -2.92 -0.23
C LEU A 143 19.82 -3.23 1.26
N LYS A 144 20.13 -2.24 2.11
CA LYS A 144 19.86 -2.34 3.55
C LYS A 144 18.40 -2.00 3.81
N ILE A 145 17.78 -2.73 4.72
CA ILE A 145 16.39 -2.53 5.12
C ILE A 145 16.28 -2.32 6.62
N ARG A 146 15.19 -1.70 7.07
CA ARG A 146 14.75 -1.73 8.46
C ARG A 146 13.25 -1.92 8.56
N ARG A 147 12.78 -2.39 9.71
CA ARG A 147 11.35 -2.53 9.99
C ARG A 147 10.70 -1.16 10.22
N GLY A 148 9.50 -0.98 9.66
CA GLY A 148 8.60 0.13 9.95
C GLY A 148 7.68 -0.13 11.16
N TYR A 149 7.08 0.94 11.69
CA TYR A 149 6.24 0.91 12.89
C TYR A 149 4.87 1.61 12.72
N PRO A 150 4.13 1.39 11.61
CA PRO A 150 2.77 1.88 11.51
C PRO A 150 1.82 1.08 12.42
N HIS A 151 0.70 1.67 12.79
CA HIS A 151 -0.35 0.99 13.54
C HIS A 151 -1.20 0.12 12.62
N GLY A 152 -1.50 -1.12 13.03
CA GLY A 152 -2.43 -1.99 12.29
C GLY A 152 -1.94 -2.43 10.91
N HIS A 153 -0.73 -2.05 10.53
CA HIS A 153 -0.09 -2.32 9.24
C HIS A 153 1.34 -2.82 9.44
N CYS A 154 1.93 -3.41 8.40
CA CYS A 154 3.29 -3.95 8.44
C CYS A 154 4.07 -3.48 7.21
N THR A 155 5.15 -2.76 7.45
CA THR A 155 5.96 -2.12 6.40
C THR A 155 7.45 -2.43 6.59
N THR A 156 8.22 -2.08 5.56
CA THR A 156 9.68 -2.11 5.56
C THR A 156 10.19 -0.83 4.89
N GLU A 157 11.21 -0.21 5.48
CA GLU A 157 11.94 0.90 4.86
C GLU A 157 13.26 0.39 4.26
N VAL A 158 13.71 1.03 3.18
CA VAL A 158 14.94 0.70 2.46
C VAL A 158 15.90 1.89 2.49
N TYR A 159 17.20 1.63 2.60
CA TYR A 159 18.23 2.66 2.72
C TYR A 159 18.93 2.91 1.39
N TYR A 160 18.98 4.17 0.97
CA TYR A 160 19.79 4.67 -0.14
C TYR A 160 20.03 6.17 0.07
N ASP A 161 20.99 6.76 -0.67
CA ASP A 161 21.29 8.20 -0.63
C ASP A 161 21.44 8.82 0.78
N GLY A 162 21.93 8.02 1.74
CA GLY A 162 22.19 8.48 3.11
C GLY A 162 21.01 8.38 4.08
N ALA A 163 19.81 7.99 3.63
CA ALA A 163 18.60 7.96 4.44
C ALA A 163 17.76 6.69 4.22
N TYR A 164 16.78 6.46 5.10
CA TYR A 164 15.77 5.40 4.93
C TYR A 164 14.54 5.98 4.25
N HIS A 165 13.88 5.18 3.41
CA HIS A 165 12.72 5.58 2.61
C HIS A 165 11.62 4.52 2.70
N LEU A 166 10.35 4.95 2.76
CA LEU A 166 9.19 4.07 2.78
C LEU A 166 8.66 3.84 1.36
N LEU A 167 8.73 2.59 0.92
CA LEU A 167 8.11 2.10 -0.32
C LEU A 167 7.23 0.89 0.04
N ASP A 168 5.99 1.13 0.46
CA ASP A 168 5.10 0.06 0.86
C ASP A 168 4.33 -0.48 -0.35
N SER A 169 4.62 -1.70 -0.77
CA SER A 169 3.92 -2.34 -1.88
C SER A 169 2.57 -2.92 -1.45
N ASP A 170 2.29 -3.10 -0.15
CA ASP A 170 1.00 -3.64 0.29
C ASP A 170 -0.12 -2.65 0.05
N GLU A 171 -0.08 -1.47 0.66
CA GLU A 171 -1.10 -0.45 0.47
C GLU A 171 -0.73 0.52 -0.66
N HIS A 172 0.25 0.18 -1.49
CA HIS A 172 0.73 0.98 -2.63
C HIS A 172 1.15 2.38 -2.20
N LEU A 173 1.85 2.50 -1.07
CA LEU A 173 2.25 3.78 -0.50
C LEU A 173 3.62 4.20 -1.05
N LEU A 174 3.64 5.38 -1.66
CA LEU A 174 4.85 6.12 -2.00
C LEU A 174 4.53 7.61 -1.85
N TYR A 175 5.12 8.20 -0.82
CA TYR A 175 4.93 9.60 -0.47
C TYR A 175 6.22 10.36 -0.73
N LEU A 176 6.09 11.58 -1.25
CA LEU A 176 7.23 12.45 -1.54
C LEU A 176 7.29 13.59 -0.52
N LEU A 177 8.51 13.98 -0.15
CA LEU A 177 8.77 15.21 0.58
C LEU A 177 8.31 16.44 -0.23
N ARG A 178 8.44 17.64 0.35
CA ARG A 178 7.96 18.89 -0.27
C ARG A 178 8.73 19.27 -1.54
N ASP A 179 9.86 18.63 -1.81
CA ASP A 179 10.62 18.76 -3.06
C ASP A 179 10.02 17.94 -4.22
N ASN A 180 8.97 17.14 -3.97
CA ASN A 180 8.34 16.19 -4.89
C ASN A 180 9.35 15.30 -5.64
N GLN A 181 10.46 14.95 -5.00
CA GLN A 181 11.52 14.13 -5.57
C GLN A 181 11.97 13.06 -4.58
N THR A 182 12.20 13.46 -3.33
CA THR A 182 12.68 12.55 -2.28
C THR A 182 11.52 11.74 -1.72
N VAL A 183 11.65 10.41 -1.70
CA VAL A 183 10.69 9.51 -1.06
C VAL A 183 10.78 9.70 0.46
N ALA A 184 9.64 9.89 1.12
CA ALA A 184 9.57 10.10 2.57
C ALA A 184 9.87 8.81 3.34
N SER A 185 10.52 8.95 4.49
CA SER A 185 10.64 7.90 5.52
C SER A 185 9.36 7.84 6.37
N GLU A 186 9.16 6.76 7.12
CA GLU A 186 8.07 6.73 8.12
C GLU A 186 8.23 7.76 9.23
N GLU A 187 9.47 8.18 9.50
CA GLU A 187 9.74 9.25 10.42
C GLU A 187 9.19 10.56 9.90
N ASP A 188 9.43 10.89 8.63
CA ASP A 188 8.85 12.08 7.99
C ASP A 188 7.32 12.05 8.04
N LEU A 189 6.73 10.89 7.73
CA LEU A 189 5.27 10.72 7.75
C LEU A 189 4.69 10.86 9.16
N SER A 190 5.37 10.35 10.19
CA SER A 190 4.93 10.47 11.59
C SER A 190 5.07 11.89 12.12
N HIS A 191 5.99 12.68 11.56
CA HIS A 191 6.16 14.08 11.92
C HIS A 191 5.17 15.01 11.22
N ASP A 192 4.88 14.75 9.94
CA ASP A 192 3.99 15.56 9.10
C ASP A 192 2.97 14.69 8.36
N HIS A 193 1.79 14.49 8.98
CA HIS A 193 0.65 13.78 8.38
C HIS A 193 0.15 14.39 7.07
N ASP A 194 0.41 15.66 6.78
CA ASP A 194 0.00 16.27 5.51
C ASP A 194 0.78 15.68 4.32
N LEU A 195 1.95 15.07 4.54
CA LEU A 195 2.63 14.28 3.51
C LEU A 195 1.80 13.06 3.10
N VAL A 196 1.16 12.40 4.06
CA VAL A 196 0.29 11.23 3.83
C VAL A 196 -1.03 11.65 3.18
N LYS A 197 -1.60 12.77 3.64
CA LYS A 197 -2.85 13.36 3.10
C LYS A 197 -2.74 13.85 1.65
N ARG A 198 -1.54 13.79 1.06
CA ARG A 198 -1.25 14.14 -0.35
C ARG A 198 -1.17 12.93 -1.28
N GLY A 199 -1.31 11.71 -0.77
CA GLY A 199 -1.16 10.48 -1.55
C GLY A 199 -2.48 9.85 -2.02
N HIS A 200 -2.39 8.59 -2.46
CA HIS A 200 -3.56 7.78 -2.83
C HIS A 200 -3.37 6.37 -2.27
N PRO A 201 -3.58 6.16 -0.96
CA PRO A 201 -3.42 4.85 -0.36
C PRO A 201 -4.34 3.83 -1.03
N TYR A 202 -3.88 2.57 -1.10
CA TYR A 202 -4.50 1.43 -1.78
C TYR A 202 -4.51 1.53 -3.33
N GLY A 203 -3.98 2.61 -3.90
CA GLY A 203 -3.67 2.74 -5.32
C GLY A 203 -4.87 2.74 -6.28
N ILE A 204 -4.57 2.45 -7.54
CA ILE A 204 -5.41 2.74 -8.72
C ILE A 204 -6.82 2.09 -8.71
N ASN A 205 -7.01 0.97 -8.01
CA ASN A 205 -8.31 0.28 -8.00
C ASN A 205 -9.31 0.89 -7.00
N LEU A 206 -8.86 1.78 -6.12
CA LEU A 206 -9.68 2.40 -5.08
C LEU A 206 -10.01 3.85 -5.44
N GLU A 207 -11.14 4.31 -4.94
CA GLU A 207 -11.61 5.68 -5.16
C GLU A 207 -10.76 6.69 -4.37
N GLU A 208 -10.61 7.89 -4.93
CA GLU A 208 -10.05 9.04 -4.22
C GLU A 208 -10.91 9.39 -3.00
N SER A 209 -10.29 9.50 -1.83
CA SER A 209 -11.01 9.63 -0.57
C SER A 209 -10.15 10.28 0.52
N ARG A 210 -10.56 11.48 0.92
CA ARG A 210 -9.97 12.22 2.04
C ARG A 210 -10.03 11.43 3.34
N GLU A 211 -11.13 10.72 3.58
CA GLU A 211 -11.29 9.87 4.78
C GLU A 211 -10.21 8.79 4.84
N ARG A 212 -9.92 8.17 3.71
CA ARG A 212 -8.92 7.10 3.60
C ARG A 212 -7.50 7.64 3.75
N GLU A 213 -7.23 8.81 3.18
CA GLU A 213 -5.95 9.53 3.33
C GLU A 213 -5.68 9.89 4.80
N GLU A 214 -6.66 10.44 5.51
CA GLU A 214 -6.54 10.76 6.94
C GLU A 214 -6.48 9.50 7.81
N GLY A 215 -7.26 8.48 7.47
CA GLY A 215 -7.19 7.17 8.11
C GLY A 215 -5.80 6.55 8.00
N MET A 216 -5.19 6.63 6.81
CA MET A 216 -3.81 6.16 6.59
C MET A 216 -2.78 7.00 7.34
N ALA A 217 -2.94 8.33 7.35
CA ALA A 217 -2.08 9.22 8.13
C ALA A 217 -2.06 8.81 9.61
N SER A 218 -3.22 8.42 10.15
CA SER A 218 -3.34 8.00 11.55
C SER A 218 -2.58 6.72 11.91
N ALA A 219 -2.15 5.93 10.93
CA ALA A 219 -1.29 4.78 11.18
C ALA A 219 0.16 5.17 11.46
N PHE A 220 0.63 6.35 11.04
CA PHE A 220 2.01 6.80 11.24
C PHE A 220 2.12 7.71 12.47
N PHE A 221 2.52 7.16 13.61
CA PHE A 221 2.54 7.90 14.88
C PHE A 221 3.84 7.73 15.69
N HIS A 222 4.68 6.76 15.34
CA HIS A 222 5.89 6.42 16.08
C HIS A 222 6.98 7.48 15.89
N THR A 223 7.40 8.12 16.99
CA THR A 223 8.47 9.14 16.99
C THR A 223 9.76 8.66 17.62
N GLY A 224 9.80 7.43 18.13
CA GLY A 224 10.99 6.84 18.74
C GLY A 224 12.01 6.35 17.71
N PRO A 225 13.20 5.88 18.15
CA PRO A 225 14.18 5.28 17.27
C PRO A 225 13.59 4.06 16.55
N ARG A 226 13.99 3.87 15.28
CA ARG A 226 13.62 2.71 14.45
C ARG A 226 14.85 1.85 14.21
N SER A 227 14.73 0.54 14.46
CA SER A 227 15.83 -0.40 14.26
C SER A 227 15.30 -1.81 13.96
N GLY A 228 16.21 -2.75 13.70
CA GLY A 228 15.87 -4.11 13.34
C GLY A 228 15.59 -4.30 11.86
N GLY A 229 15.69 -5.55 11.40
CA GLY A 229 15.44 -5.94 10.02
C GLY A 229 14.44 -7.08 9.92
N ARG A 230 14.39 -7.74 8.76
CA ARG A 230 13.63 -8.95 8.52
C ARG A 230 14.57 -10.03 8.01
N PRO A 231 14.51 -11.27 8.53
CA PRO A 231 15.30 -12.36 7.94
C PRO A 231 14.89 -12.56 6.48
N GLN A 232 15.85 -12.92 5.64
CA GLN A 232 15.58 -13.35 4.28
C GLN A 232 15.02 -14.78 4.34
N LEU A 233 13.75 -14.96 3.97
CA LEU A 233 13.03 -16.24 4.16
C LEU A 233 12.87 -17.07 2.88
N THR A 234 13.17 -16.49 1.72
CA THR A 234 12.98 -17.21 0.45
C THR A 234 14.05 -18.27 0.27
N THR A 235 13.61 -19.53 0.26
CA THR A 235 14.46 -20.70 0.06
C THR A 235 13.92 -21.64 -1.02
N HIS A 236 12.67 -21.46 -1.43
CA HIS A 236 12.03 -22.24 -2.46
C HIS A 236 12.64 -21.97 -3.83
N LYS A 237 12.68 -23.02 -4.65
CA LYS A 237 12.98 -22.93 -6.08
C LYS A 237 11.88 -23.66 -6.81
N MET A 238 11.53 -23.19 -8.00
CA MET A 238 10.63 -23.91 -8.91
C MET A 238 11.34 -25.09 -9.59
N ALA A 239 12.11 -25.86 -8.83
CA ALA A 239 12.88 -26.98 -9.33
C ALA A 239 11.95 -28.14 -9.68
N LEU A 240 12.18 -28.75 -10.84
CA LEU A 240 11.31 -29.77 -11.42
C LEU A 240 12.16 -30.86 -12.06
N THR A 241 11.72 -32.10 -11.98
CA THR A 241 12.24 -33.17 -12.83
C THR A 241 11.05 -33.84 -13.48
N LEU A 242 11.03 -33.89 -14.81
CA LEU A 242 10.03 -34.64 -15.56
C LEU A 242 10.61 -36.02 -15.89
N ARG A 243 10.03 -37.06 -15.29
CA ARG A 243 10.33 -38.46 -15.63
C ARG A 243 9.71 -38.83 -16.98
N PRO A 244 10.14 -39.93 -17.62
CA PRO A 244 9.48 -40.45 -18.82
C PRO A 244 7.96 -40.56 -18.64
N ASN A 245 7.19 -40.02 -19.59
CA ASN A 245 5.72 -39.93 -19.56
C ASN A 245 5.14 -39.09 -18.40
N GLU A 246 5.93 -38.14 -17.90
CA GLU A 246 5.48 -37.11 -16.96
C GLU A 246 5.34 -35.76 -17.66
N ALA A 247 4.30 -35.02 -17.30
CA ALA A 247 4.03 -33.69 -17.83
C ALA A 247 3.66 -32.70 -16.72
N LEU A 248 4.17 -31.47 -16.84
CA LEU A 248 3.66 -30.29 -16.14
C LEU A 248 2.72 -29.55 -17.09
N ILE A 249 1.54 -29.18 -16.59
CA ILE A 249 0.52 -28.48 -17.37
C ILE A 249 0.14 -27.21 -16.63
N TRP A 250 0.47 -26.06 -17.23
CA TRP A 250 -0.06 -24.77 -16.79
C TRP A 250 -1.43 -24.57 -17.41
N GLU A 251 -2.42 -24.29 -16.57
CA GLU A 251 -3.79 -24.05 -17.00
C GLU A 251 -4.33 -22.84 -16.26
N TRP A 252 -5.07 -22.00 -16.96
CA TRP A 252 -5.59 -20.75 -16.41
C TRP A 252 -6.99 -20.91 -15.80
N GLU A 253 -7.60 -22.09 -15.93
CA GLU A 253 -8.90 -22.37 -15.34
C GLU A 253 -8.80 -22.41 -13.81
N ASP A 254 -9.69 -21.67 -13.16
CA ASP A 254 -9.92 -21.76 -11.72
C ASP A 254 -10.89 -22.91 -11.43
N ARG A 255 -10.36 -24.02 -10.89
CA ARG A 255 -11.11 -25.24 -10.59
C ARG A 255 -11.55 -25.29 -9.12
N ASN A 256 -11.52 -24.15 -8.42
CA ASN A 256 -11.85 -24.00 -7.00
C ASN A 256 -11.01 -24.88 -6.05
N LYS A 257 -9.78 -25.26 -6.46
CA LYS A 257 -8.85 -26.01 -5.60
C LYS A 257 -7.78 -25.06 -5.07
N TYR A 258 -7.62 -24.99 -3.76
CA TYR A 258 -6.73 -24.02 -3.13
C TYR A 258 -6.18 -24.53 -1.80
N HIS A 259 -5.07 -23.93 -1.38
CA HIS A 259 -4.47 -24.05 -0.07
C HIS A 259 -4.57 -22.71 0.66
N GLY A 260 -5.13 -22.73 1.85
CA GLY A 260 -5.23 -21.60 2.76
C GLY A 260 -6.32 -21.78 3.80
N HIS A 261 -6.19 -21.02 4.88
CA HIS A 261 -7.27 -20.87 5.84
C HIS A 261 -8.32 -19.87 5.35
N TRP A 262 -9.57 -20.14 5.71
CA TRP A 262 -10.75 -19.29 5.45
C TRP A 262 -11.28 -19.40 4.02
N ASP A 263 -11.80 -18.29 3.50
CA ASP A 263 -12.43 -18.25 2.19
C ASP A 263 -11.41 -18.55 1.08
N ARG A 264 -11.95 -18.86 -0.10
CA ARG A 264 -11.12 -19.04 -1.29
C ARG A 264 -10.61 -17.69 -1.81
N PRO A 265 -9.34 -17.58 -2.22
CA PRO A 265 -8.83 -16.39 -2.91
C PRO A 265 -9.56 -16.13 -4.23
N THR A 266 -9.79 -14.86 -4.57
CA THR A 266 -10.60 -14.45 -5.73
C THR A 266 -9.95 -14.70 -7.10
N ARG A 267 -8.61 -14.71 -7.17
CA ARG A 267 -7.86 -14.90 -8.42
C ARG A 267 -6.83 -16.01 -8.24
N LEU A 268 -7.15 -17.16 -8.82
CA LEU A 268 -6.31 -18.36 -8.81
C LEU A 268 -6.44 -19.07 -10.15
N ALA A 269 -5.50 -19.96 -10.41
CA ALA A 269 -5.57 -20.92 -11.49
C ALA A 269 -5.14 -22.30 -10.98
N ASN A 270 -5.63 -23.36 -11.62
CA ASN A 270 -5.31 -24.73 -11.27
C ASN A 270 -4.72 -25.48 -12.45
N GLY A 271 -3.38 -25.52 -12.52
CA GLY A 271 -2.67 -26.45 -13.38
C GLY A 271 -2.61 -27.87 -12.80
N ARG A 272 -1.85 -28.75 -13.44
CA ARG A 272 -1.73 -30.14 -13.04
C ARG A 272 -0.39 -30.75 -13.43
N MET A 273 0.03 -31.77 -12.70
CA MET A 273 1.03 -32.74 -13.17
C MET A 273 0.33 -34.03 -13.55
N GLN A 274 0.76 -34.64 -14.65
CA GLN A 274 0.27 -35.94 -15.09
C GLN A 274 1.44 -36.90 -15.21
N TYR A 275 1.27 -38.10 -14.67
CA TYR A 275 2.30 -39.13 -14.73
C TYR A 275 1.68 -40.49 -15.04
N ALA A 276 2.08 -41.06 -16.18
CA ALA A 276 1.63 -42.39 -16.63
C ALA A 276 2.86 -43.28 -16.94
N PRO A 277 3.53 -43.81 -15.91
CA PRO A 277 4.75 -44.59 -16.10
C PRO A 277 4.49 -45.91 -16.83
N GLU A 278 5.47 -46.34 -17.64
CA GLU A 278 5.44 -47.68 -18.21
C GLU A 278 5.66 -48.75 -17.14
N ILE A 279 4.70 -49.67 -17.00
CA ILE A 279 4.77 -50.77 -16.03
C ILE A 279 5.99 -51.67 -16.23
N SER A 280 6.45 -51.84 -17.48
CA SER A 280 7.68 -52.59 -17.79
C SER A 280 8.92 -52.03 -17.09
N GLN A 281 8.91 -50.74 -16.75
CA GLN A 281 10.03 -50.03 -16.14
C GLN A 281 9.85 -49.80 -14.63
N TYR A 282 8.98 -50.54 -13.94
CA TYR A 282 8.63 -50.27 -12.53
C TYR A 282 9.81 -50.06 -11.57
N LYS A 283 10.96 -50.69 -11.81
CA LYS A 283 12.16 -50.52 -10.98
C LYS A 283 12.83 -49.15 -11.10
N THR A 284 12.54 -48.37 -12.14
CA THR A 284 13.16 -47.05 -12.35
C THR A 284 12.36 -45.93 -11.68
N TRP A 285 11.03 -46.05 -11.66
CA TRP A 285 10.15 -45.00 -11.17
C TRP A 285 9.54 -45.24 -9.79
N THR A 286 9.59 -46.48 -9.28
CA THR A 286 9.21 -46.77 -7.89
C THR A 286 10.32 -46.33 -6.95
N THR A 287 9.95 -45.80 -5.78
CA THR A 287 10.88 -45.59 -4.67
C THR A 287 11.16 -46.89 -3.93
N GLN A 288 10.19 -47.81 -3.90
CA GLN A 288 10.32 -49.13 -3.30
C GLN A 288 9.41 -50.11 -4.04
N ALA A 289 9.88 -51.34 -4.26
CA ALA A 289 9.05 -52.41 -4.79
C ALA A 289 9.45 -53.73 -4.11
N GLU A 290 8.51 -54.34 -3.40
CA GLU A 290 8.73 -55.57 -2.64
C GLU A 290 7.87 -56.70 -3.18
N ASN A 291 8.48 -57.87 -3.33
CA ASN A 291 7.82 -59.09 -3.80
C ASN A 291 7.08 -58.91 -5.14
N LEU A 292 7.57 -58.08 -6.07
CA LEU A 292 6.94 -57.86 -7.38
C LEU A 292 7.85 -58.29 -8.54
N GLN A 293 7.24 -58.92 -9.54
CA GLN A 293 7.86 -59.29 -10.81
C GLN A 293 7.00 -58.85 -12.00
N LEU A 294 7.67 -58.49 -13.09
CA LEU A 294 7.04 -58.24 -14.37
C LEU A 294 6.72 -59.57 -15.06
N LYS A 295 5.43 -59.81 -15.35
CA LYS A 295 4.97 -60.92 -16.19
C LYS A 295 4.20 -60.36 -17.38
N LYS A 296 4.70 -60.62 -18.60
CA LYS A 296 4.20 -60.01 -19.85
C LYS A 296 4.22 -58.48 -19.77
N HIS A 297 3.08 -57.84 -19.59
CA HIS A 297 2.90 -56.38 -19.51
C HIS A 297 2.23 -55.95 -18.20
N SER A 298 2.44 -56.70 -17.12
CA SER A 298 1.76 -56.47 -15.86
C SER A 298 2.60 -56.89 -14.65
N LEU A 299 2.40 -56.25 -13.50
CA LEU A 299 3.09 -56.59 -12.25
C LEU A 299 2.27 -57.59 -11.46
N SER A 300 2.95 -58.62 -10.97
CA SER A 300 2.37 -59.66 -10.13
C SER A 300 3.32 -59.99 -8.98
N PRO A 301 2.82 -60.56 -7.87
CA PRO A 301 3.67 -61.08 -6.81
C PRO A 301 4.73 -62.07 -7.32
N THR A 302 5.93 -62.01 -6.75
CA THR A 302 6.98 -63.01 -7.01
C THR A 302 6.65 -64.32 -6.31
N ASP A 303 6.34 -64.21 -5.02
CA ASP A 303 5.78 -65.23 -4.15
C ASP A 303 4.32 -64.86 -3.81
N PRO A 304 3.32 -65.64 -4.27
CA PRO A 304 1.90 -65.36 -4.01
C PRO A 304 1.51 -65.48 -2.53
N ASP A 305 2.31 -66.17 -1.69
CA ASP A 305 2.02 -66.36 -0.27
C ASP A 305 2.53 -65.22 0.62
N GLN A 306 3.18 -64.22 0.02
CA GLN A 306 3.65 -63.02 0.70
C GLN A 306 2.95 -61.77 0.17
N ASP A 307 2.73 -60.80 1.06
CA ASP A 307 2.25 -59.48 0.63
C ASP A 307 3.27 -58.86 -0.34
N ALA A 308 2.78 -58.12 -1.33
CA ALA A 308 3.61 -57.39 -2.28
C ALA A 308 3.20 -55.93 -2.27
N HIS A 309 4.13 -55.01 -2.51
CA HIS A 309 3.78 -53.61 -2.67
C HIS A 309 4.74 -52.87 -3.58
N LEU A 310 4.27 -51.76 -4.13
CA LEU A 310 5.11 -50.74 -4.73
C LEU A 310 4.78 -49.38 -4.13
N ASP A 311 5.82 -48.58 -3.98
CA ASP A 311 5.76 -47.20 -3.55
C ASP A 311 6.29 -46.29 -4.66
N LEU A 312 5.67 -45.13 -4.83
CA LEU A 312 6.14 -44.10 -5.73
C LEU A 312 5.98 -42.73 -5.08
N THR A 313 6.88 -41.81 -5.41
CA THR A 313 6.84 -40.43 -4.92
C THR A 313 6.48 -39.47 -6.04
N ILE A 314 5.59 -38.51 -5.73
CA ILE A 314 5.29 -37.35 -6.56
C ILE A 314 5.88 -36.12 -5.87
N LYS A 315 6.54 -35.25 -6.64
CA LYS A 315 7.08 -33.96 -6.18
C LYS A 315 6.61 -32.87 -7.13
N SER A 316 6.28 -31.70 -6.57
CA SER A 316 5.83 -30.55 -7.33
C SER A 316 6.51 -29.27 -6.83
N PRO A 317 6.92 -28.37 -7.74
CA PRO A 317 7.36 -27.02 -7.35
C PRO A 317 6.20 -26.10 -6.94
N TYR A 318 4.96 -26.46 -7.27
CA TYR A 318 3.74 -25.77 -6.84
C TYR A 318 3.07 -26.50 -5.67
N VAL A 319 2.30 -25.78 -4.85
CA VAL A 319 1.50 -26.42 -3.79
C VAL A 319 0.43 -27.34 -4.39
N ILE A 320 0.35 -28.55 -3.84
CA ILE A 320 -0.57 -29.62 -4.25
C ILE A 320 -1.89 -29.44 -3.51
N VAL A 321 -2.99 -29.46 -4.27
CA VAL A 321 -4.36 -29.17 -3.78
C VAL A 321 -5.38 -30.23 -4.18
N GLY A 322 -4.91 -31.45 -4.47
CA GLY A 322 -5.76 -32.59 -4.81
C GLY A 322 -5.25 -33.37 -6.02
N GLY A 323 -6.15 -34.11 -6.66
CA GLY A 323 -5.83 -34.93 -7.83
C GLY A 323 -6.58 -36.26 -7.84
N LYS A 324 -6.06 -37.22 -8.62
CA LYS A 324 -6.61 -38.58 -8.71
C LYS A 324 -5.56 -39.61 -9.12
N ILE A 325 -5.79 -40.86 -8.71
CA ILE A 325 -5.02 -42.03 -9.14
C ILE A 325 -5.94 -42.92 -9.97
N ASN A 326 -5.62 -43.10 -11.24
CA ASN A 326 -6.25 -44.08 -12.10
C ASN A 326 -5.46 -45.39 -12.00
N LEU A 327 -6.16 -46.46 -11.62
CA LEU A 327 -5.57 -47.78 -11.44
C LEU A 327 -6.34 -48.81 -12.25
N SER A 328 -5.62 -49.55 -13.09
CA SER A 328 -6.17 -50.71 -13.81
C SER A 328 -5.51 -51.98 -13.30
N LEU A 329 -6.32 -52.93 -12.82
CA LEU A 329 -5.83 -54.20 -12.27
C LEU A 329 -6.81 -55.34 -12.50
N THR A 330 -6.31 -56.57 -12.36
CA THR A 330 -7.12 -57.80 -12.21
C THR A 330 -6.85 -58.31 -10.81
N SER A 331 -7.88 -58.53 -10.00
CA SER A 331 -7.67 -59.03 -8.64
C SER A 331 -8.75 -60.01 -8.19
N ASN A 332 -8.32 -61.08 -7.55
CA ASN A 332 -9.17 -61.96 -6.73
C ASN A 332 -8.80 -61.85 -5.24
N THR A 333 -7.92 -60.91 -4.88
CA THR A 333 -7.43 -60.64 -3.52
C THR A 333 -7.66 -59.16 -3.15
N LEU A 334 -7.43 -58.81 -1.89
CA LEU A 334 -7.49 -57.43 -1.44
C LEU A 334 -6.28 -56.65 -1.97
N VAL A 335 -6.55 -55.58 -2.72
CA VAL A 335 -5.59 -54.53 -3.08
C VAL A 335 -5.95 -53.28 -2.31
N SER A 336 -4.97 -52.62 -1.71
CA SER A 336 -5.17 -51.31 -1.08
C SER A 336 -4.25 -50.26 -1.69
N VAL A 337 -4.73 -49.03 -1.70
CA VAL A 337 -3.93 -47.85 -2.02
C VAL A 337 -3.85 -46.99 -0.77
N ALA A 338 -2.63 -46.62 -0.40
CA ALA A 338 -2.35 -45.76 0.73
C ALA A 338 -1.54 -44.53 0.30
N LEU A 339 -1.69 -43.45 1.06
CA LEU A 339 -1.04 -42.15 0.85
C LEU A 339 -0.24 -41.77 2.09
N SER A 340 0.91 -41.11 1.90
CA SER A 340 1.66 -40.41 2.95
C SER A 340 2.11 -39.04 2.46
N ARG A 341 1.88 -37.99 3.25
CA ARG A 341 2.33 -36.62 2.98
C ARG A 341 3.42 -36.28 3.98
N HIS A 342 4.51 -35.63 3.60
CA HIS A 342 5.53 -35.15 4.56
C HIS A 342 6.10 -36.20 5.55
N ASN A 343 6.12 -37.48 5.16
CA ASN A 343 6.46 -38.62 6.04
C ASN A 343 5.47 -38.86 7.19
N ASP A 344 4.23 -38.36 7.05
CA ASP A 344 3.09 -38.76 7.87
C ASP A 344 2.90 -40.29 7.80
N PRO A 345 2.28 -40.91 8.81
CA PRO A 345 1.89 -42.31 8.74
C PRO A 345 1.05 -42.61 7.49
N TRP A 346 1.26 -43.78 6.90
CA TRP A 346 0.47 -44.25 5.76
C TRP A 346 -1.02 -44.31 6.10
N GLN A 347 -1.84 -43.64 5.30
CA GLN A 347 -3.30 -43.69 5.38
C GLN A 347 -3.83 -44.48 4.18
N THR A 348 -4.58 -45.56 4.42
CA THR A 348 -5.33 -46.24 3.35
C THR A 348 -6.43 -45.32 2.84
N ILE A 349 -6.41 -45.02 1.55
CA ILE A 349 -7.36 -44.12 0.88
C ILE A 349 -8.35 -44.88 0.00
N TRP A 350 -8.02 -46.12 -0.37
CA TRP A 350 -8.89 -46.98 -1.17
C TRP A 350 -8.55 -48.46 -0.97
N HIS A 351 -9.53 -49.33 -1.17
CA HIS A 351 -9.34 -50.78 -1.28
C HIS A 351 -10.24 -51.38 -2.37
N SER A 352 -9.81 -52.49 -2.95
CA SER A 352 -10.58 -53.22 -3.95
C SER A 352 -11.70 -54.04 -3.32
N ASP A 353 -12.87 -54.08 -3.97
CA ASP A 353 -13.81 -55.17 -3.81
C ASP A 353 -13.31 -56.42 -4.56
N THR A 354 -13.76 -57.63 -4.19
CA THR A 354 -13.36 -58.88 -4.85
C THR A 354 -13.96 -58.99 -6.26
N ASN A 355 -13.36 -58.30 -7.25
CA ASN A 355 -13.80 -58.29 -8.65
C ASN A 355 -12.63 -58.53 -9.61
N ILE A 356 -12.84 -59.44 -10.58
CA ILE A 356 -11.81 -59.97 -11.49
C ILE A 356 -11.17 -58.90 -12.39
N ASN A 357 -11.83 -57.76 -12.67
CA ASN A 357 -11.24 -56.64 -13.40
C ASN A 357 -11.70 -55.31 -12.81
N ILE A 358 -10.76 -54.49 -12.34
CA ILE A 358 -11.02 -53.20 -11.72
C ILE A 358 -10.32 -52.12 -12.55
N LYS A 359 -11.12 -51.14 -12.98
CA LYS A 359 -10.63 -49.85 -13.48
C LYS A 359 -11.26 -48.79 -12.61
N THR A 360 -10.45 -48.15 -11.77
CA THR A 360 -10.93 -47.21 -10.76
C THR A 360 -10.18 -45.88 -10.85
N ALA A 361 -10.86 -44.80 -10.48
CA ALA A 361 -10.28 -43.49 -10.25
C ALA A 361 -10.44 -43.18 -8.77
N ILE A 362 -9.32 -43.13 -8.06
CA ILE A 362 -9.25 -42.85 -6.62
C ILE A 362 -9.05 -41.34 -6.48
N ASP A 363 -10.00 -40.68 -5.82
CA ASP A 363 -9.95 -39.25 -5.57
C ASP A 363 -8.90 -38.91 -4.49
N LEU A 364 -8.11 -37.87 -4.73
CA LEU A 364 -7.13 -37.37 -3.76
C LEU A 364 -7.60 -36.08 -3.07
N ASP A 365 -8.67 -35.43 -3.53
CA ASP A 365 -9.05 -34.08 -3.07
C ASP A 365 -9.28 -34.01 -1.56
N THR A 366 -9.96 -35.01 -1.00
CA THR A 366 -10.22 -35.08 0.46
C THR A 366 -8.95 -35.29 1.30
N HIS A 367 -7.83 -35.67 0.69
CA HIS A 367 -6.53 -35.85 1.33
C HIS A 367 -5.61 -34.62 1.21
N PHE A 368 -6.05 -33.58 0.49
CA PHE A 368 -5.40 -32.27 0.42
C PHE A 368 -6.41 -31.16 0.75
N PRO A 369 -7.02 -31.17 1.95
CA PRO A 369 -7.98 -30.13 2.32
C PRO A 369 -7.28 -28.76 2.38
N PRO A 370 -7.97 -27.66 2.02
CA PRO A 370 -7.36 -26.34 1.90
C PRO A 370 -6.61 -25.86 3.14
N ASP A 371 -7.11 -26.19 4.32
CA ASP A 371 -6.56 -25.76 5.62
C ASP A 371 -5.50 -26.72 6.19
N SER A 372 -5.09 -27.76 5.44
CA SER A 372 -3.96 -28.60 5.82
C SER A 372 -2.62 -27.94 5.48
N PRO A 373 -1.51 -28.33 6.15
CA PRO A 373 -0.19 -27.84 5.78
C PRO A 373 0.10 -28.02 4.29
N ALA A 374 0.66 -26.98 3.66
CA ALA A 374 1.01 -26.99 2.24
C ALA A 374 1.89 -28.18 1.88
N SER A 375 1.50 -28.90 0.82
CA SER A 375 2.23 -30.06 0.35
C SER A 375 2.88 -29.84 -1.00
N TYR A 376 4.16 -30.23 -1.09
CA TYR A 376 4.97 -30.18 -2.31
C TYR A 376 5.45 -31.58 -2.73
N SER A 377 5.07 -32.61 -1.95
CA SER A 377 5.36 -34.00 -2.26
C SER A 377 4.46 -34.94 -1.48
N TYR A 378 4.09 -36.07 -2.10
CA TYR A 378 3.43 -37.17 -1.42
C TYR A 378 3.91 -38.52 -1.98
N GLN A 379 3.68 -39.57 -1.19
CA GLN A 379 3.98 -40.94 -1.56
C GLN A 379 2.69 -41.74 -1.70
N VAL A 380 2.65 -42.62 -2.69
CA VAL A 380 1.55 -43.57 -2.93
C VAL A 380 2.10 -44.98 -2.78
N ARG A 381 1.40 -45.81 -2.01
CA ARG A 381 1.66 -47.24 -1.88
C ARG A 381 0.50 -48.02 -2.46
N ILE A 382 0.79 -48.95 -3.35
CA ILE A 382 -0.17 -49.95 -3.84
C ILE A 382 0.24 -51.29 -3.26
N ALA A 383 -0.57 -51.83 -2.35
CA ALA A 383 -0.30 -53.08 -1.66
C ALA A 383 -1.26 -54.18 -2.14
N LEU A 384 -0.70 -55.36 -2.42
CA LEU A 384 -1.38 -56.57 -2.84
C LEU A 384 -1.28 -57.58 -1.70
N LYS A 385 -2.41 -58.04 -1.18
CA LYS A 385 -2.44 -59.05 -0.12
C LYS A 385 -2.07 -60.44 -0.68
N ALA A 386 -1.26 -61.18 0.08
CA ALA A 386 -0.92 -62.58 -0.21
C ALA A 386 -2.17 -63.41 -0.58
N SER A 387 -2.12 -64.09 -1.73
CA SER A 387 -3.18 -64.97 -2.23
C SER A 387 -2.70 -65.85 -3.39
N PRO A 388 -3.14 -67.13 -3.45
CA PRO A 388 -2.92 -68.02 -4.61
C PRO A 388 -3.51 -67.45 -5.91
N ASP A 389 -4.60 -66.70 -5.82
CA ASP A 389 -5.23 -65.98 -6.93
C ASP A 389 -4.72 -64.54 -6.94
N SER A 390 -3.47 -64.37 -7.38
CA SER A 390 -2.73 -63.12 -7.18
C SER A 390 -3.30 -61.93 -7.97
N ALA A 391 -3.28 -60.75 -7.34
CA ALA A 391 -3.58 -59.49 -8.03
C ALA A 391 -2.51 -59.15 -9.07
N VAL A 392 -2.94 -58.48 -10.13
CA VAL A 392 -2.10 -58.09 -11.26
C VAL A 392 -2.36 -56.63 -11.58
N ILE A 393 -1.34 -55.79 -11.43
CA ILE A 393 -1.40 -54.36 -11.82
C ILE A 393 -1.08 -54.25 -13.31
N LYS A 394 -2.00 -53.65 -14.07
CA LYS A 394 -1.87 -53.46 -15.52
C LYS A 394 -1.42 -52.07 -15.89
N ASP A 395 -1.90 -51.06 -15.17
CA ASP A 395 -1.63 -49.66 -15.48
C ASP A 395 -1.83 -48.76 -14.26
N ILE A 396 -1.02 -47.72 -14.15
CA ILE A 396 -1.11 -46.69 -13.11
C ILE A 396 -0.95 -45.34 -13.81
N ALA A 397 -1.88 -44.42 -13.58
CA ALA A 397 -1.73 -43.03 -13.99
C ALA A 397 -2.16 -42.09 -12.86
N ILE A 398 -1.38 -41.06 -12.60
CA ILE A 398 -1.59 -40.11 -11.52
C ILE A 398 -1.76 -38.73 -12.10
N GLU A 399 -2.81 -38.03 -11.68
CA GLU A 399 -2.98 -36.61 -11.93
C GLU A 399 -2.92 -35.88 -10.59
N THR A 400 -2.06 -34.88 -10.48
CA THR A 400 -1.89 -34.05 -9.28
C THR A 400 -2.33 -32.63 -9.61
N ASP A 401 -3.30 -32.10 -8.87
CA ASP A 401 -3.78 -30.74 -9.06
C ASP A 401 -2.94 -29.74 -8.27
N LEU A 402 -2.60 -28.64 -8.93
CA LEU A 402 -1.69 -27.62 -8.42
C LEU A 402 -2.41 -26.29 -8.25
N GLN A 403 -2.06 -25.53 -7.21
CA GLN A 403 -2.45 -24.12 -7.13
C GLN A 403 -1.37 -23.25 -7.80
N MET A 404 -1.82 -22.39 -8.70
CA MET A 404 -0.97 -21.49 -9.48
C MET A 404 -1.48 -20.05 -9.42
N ALA A 405 -0.54 -19.11 -9.41
CA ALA A 405 -0.81 -17.69 -9.56
C ALA A 405 -0.92 -17.35 -11.06
N PRO A 406 -2.10 -16.89 -11.56
CA PRO A 406 -2.30 -16.68 -12.99
C PRO A 406 -1.29 -15.73 -13.65
N LEU A 407 -0.79 -14.75 -12.89
CA LEU A 407 0.16 -13.75 -13.39
C LEU A 407 1.57 -14.29 -13.64
N SER A 408 1.91 -15.47 -13.10
CA SER A 408 3.21 -16.13 -13.32
C SER A 408 3.25 -17.05 -14.52
N LEU A 409 2.08 -17.39 -15.07
CA LEU A 409 1.98 -18.42 -16.08
C LEU A 409 2.52 -17.94 -17.44
N PRO A 410 3.03 -18.86 -18.29
CA PRO A 410 3.64 -18.56 -19.58
C PRO A 410 2.59 -18.18 -20.65
N ALA A 411 1.89 -17.08 -20.42
CA ALA A 411 0.78 -16.62 -21.24
C ALA A 411 1.28 -16.07 -22.58
N LEU A 412 0.62 -16.46 -23.66
CA LEU A 412 0.72 -15.78 -24.95
C LEU A 412 -0.04 -14.45 -24.90
N GLU A 413 0.50 -13.46 -25.59
CA GLU A 413 -0.04 -12.11 -25.83
C GLU A 413 -0.37 -11.97 -27.33
N LEU A 414 -1.20 -11.00 -27.73
CA LEU A 414 -1.50 -10.76 -29.15
C LEU A 414 -0.22 -10.48 -29.96
N GLY A 415 -0.18 -11.01 -31.18
CA GLY A 415 0.96 -10.88 -32.08
C GLY A 415 1.98 -12.01 -31.91
N ASP A 416 3.23 -11.72 -32.25
CA ASP A 416 4.31 -12.70 -32.20
C ASP A 416 4.80 -12.90 -30.77
N ASN A 417 4.76 -14.15 -30.30
CA ASN A 417 5.31 -14.55 -29.02
C ASN A 417 6.58 -15.36 -29.26
N THR A 418 7.66 -15.02 -28.59
CA THR A 418 8.90 -15.80 -28.59
C THR A 418 8.92 -16.71 -27.37
N ILE A 419 9.06 -18.01 -27.57
CA ILE A 419 9.10 -19.00 -26.51
C ILE A 419 10.50 -19.58 -26.43
N HIS A 420 11.11 -19.48 -25.27
CA HIS A 420 12.40 -20.07 -24.95
C HIS A 420 12.21 -21.27 -24.04
N TYR A 421 12.61 -22.44 -24.51
CA TYR A 421 12.73 -23.65 -23.71
C TYR A 421 14.16 -23.80 -23.19
N THR A 422 14.29 -24.26 -21.95
CA THR A 422 15.57 -24.53 -21.29
C THR A 422 15.46 -25.74 -20.36
N ALA A 423 16.53 -26.54 -20.27
CA ALA A 423 16.70 -27.63 -19.31
C ALA A 423 18.19 -27.83 -18.95
N GLU A 424 18.44 -28.53 -17.83
CA GLU A 424 19.79 -28.87 -17.36
C GLU A 424 20.28 -30.24 -17.85
N THR A 425 19.37 -31.14 -18.21
CA THR A 425 19.69 -32.44 -18.82
C THR A 425 18.96 -32.61 -20.15
N GLY A 426 19.55 -33.40 -21.05
CA GLY A 426 18.98 -33.69 -22.36
C GLY A 426 17.87 -34.75 -22.28
N GLY A 427 17.02 -34.78 -23.30
CA GLY A 427 15.89 -35.71 -23.42
C GLY A 427 14.92 -35.22 -24.49
N ASP A 428 13.92 -36.04 -24.80
CA ASP A 428 12.90 -35.69 -25.79
C ASP A 428 11.69 -35.06 -25.09
N VAL A 429 11.40 -33.82 -25.44
CA VAL A 429 10.31 -33.02 -24.87
C VAL A 429 9.29 -32.67 -25.94
N GLN A 430 8.02 -32.72 -25.58
CA GLN A 430 6.95 -32.13 -26.36
C GLN A 430 6.32 -30.98 -25.58
N ILE A 431 6.17 -29.83 -26.25
CA ILE A 431 5.50 -28.66 -25.70
C ILE A 431 4.26 -28.39 -26.53
N THR A 432 3.08 -28.37 -25.91
CA THR A 432 1.81 -28.07 -26.59
C THR A 432 1.13 -26.86 -25.95
N HIS A 433 0.89 -25.83 -26.76
CA HIS A 433 0.16 -24.63 -26.38
C HIS A 433 -1.26 -24.70 -26.95
N THR A 434 -2.27 -24.48 -26.10
CA THR A 434 -3.68 -24.42 -26.48
C THR A 434 -4.25 -23.06 -26.09
N PHE A 435 -4.77 -22.34 -27.08
CA PHE A 435 -5.28 -20.98 -26.91
C PHE A 435 -6.46 -20.68 -27.83
N GLU A 436 -7.19 -19.60 -27.52
CA GLU A 436 -8.33 -19.12 -28.30
C GLU A 436 -8.07 -17.73 -28.84
N GLU A 437 -8.26 -17.57 -30.14
CA GLU A 437 -8.26 -16.27 -30.81
C GLU A 437 -9.70 -15.79 -30.98
N SER A 438 -9.92 -14.49 -30.83
CA SER A 438 -11.24 -13.88 -31.00
C SER A 438 -11.12 -12.43 -31.48
N ASP A 439 -11.92 -12.09 -32.48
CA ASP A 439 -12.07 -10.75 -33.05
C ASP A 439 -13.42 -10.09 -32.69
N SER A 440 -14.13 -10.64 -31.70
CA SER A 440 -15.52 -10.24 -31.38
C SER A 440 -15.68 -8.79 -30.88
N SER A 441 -14.60 -8.12 -30.43
CA SER A 441 -14.53 -6.65 -30.26
C SER A 441 -13.13 -6.17 -30.51
N THR A 442 -13.05 -4.96 -31.02
CA THR A 442 -11.79 -4.23 -31.18
C THR A 442 -11.54 -3.34 -29.96
N PRO A 443 -10.29 -3.26 -29.48
CA PRO A 443 -9.90 -2.25 -28.52
C PRO A 443 -10.15 -0.84 -29.07
N PRO A 444 -10.58 0.11 -28.23
CA PRO A 444 -10.75 1.49 -28.65
C PRO A 444 -9.40 2.12 -29.02
N ASN A 445 -9.36 2.94 -30.07
CA ASN A 445 -8.17 3.70 -30.41
C ASN A 445 -7.89 4.78 -29.34
N PRO A 446 -6.63 5.03 -28.97
CA PRO A 446 -6.31 6.10 -28.03
C PRO A 446 -6.72 7.48 -28.55
N PRO A 447 -6.95 8.46 -27.67
CA PRO A 447 -7.12 9.85 -28.09
C PRO A 447 -5.87 10.33 -28.85
N SER A 448 -6.08 11.11 -29.91
CA SER A 448 -5.00 11.53 -30.81
C SER A 448 -4.12 12.66 -30.25
N ASN A 449 -4.73 13.64 -29.56
CA ASN A 449 -4.04 14.80 -28.98
C ASN A 449 -4.69 15.21 -27.65
N PRO A 450 -3.94 15.87 -26.75
CA PRO A 450 -4.52 16.41 -25.53
C PRO A 450 -5.28 17.70 -25.81
N THR A 451 -6.37 17.92 -25.10
CA THR A 451 -7.07 19.21 -25.06
C THR A 451 -6.35 20.15 -24.08
N TYR A 452 -6.00 19.63 -22.90
CA TYR A 452 -5.20 20.33 -21.90
C TYR A 452 -4.45 19.31 -21.02
N PRO A 453 -3.22 19.59 -20.57
CA PRO A 453 -2.37 20.71 -20.99
C PRO A 453 -1.95 20.61 -22.47
N PRO A 454 -1.74 21.74 -23.17
CA PRO A 454 -1.29 21.70 -24.55
C PRO A 454 0.11 21.08 -24.66
N LEU A 455 0.31 20.27 -25.70
CA LEU A 455 1.54 19.51 -25.90
C LEU A 455 2.81 20.39 -25.87
N GLY A 456 3.72 20.07 -24.95
CA GLY A 456 5.03 20.71 -24.79
C GLY A 456 4.96 22.17 -24.34
N LYS A 457 3.83 22.62 -23.76
CA LYS A 457 3.64 24.00 -23.33
C LYS A 457 3.73 24.16 -21.83
N ASN A 458 3.99 25.41 -21.43
CA ASN A 458 3.90 25.83 -20.06
C ASN A 458 2.43 25.96 -19.65
N VAL A 459 2.12 25.60 -18.40
CA VAL A 459 0.77 25.65 -17.83
C VAL A 459 0.80 26.45 -16.54
N SER A 460 -0.23 27.24 -16.28
CA SER A 460 -0.31 28.04 -15.07
C SER A 460 -0.69 27.16 -13.87
N GLY A 461 0.05 27.27 -12.77
CA GLY A 461 -0.23 26.54 -11.54
C GLY A 461 0.20 25.07 -11.56
N THR A 462 0.04 24.43 -10.41
CA THR A 462 0.38 23.01 -10.18
C THR A 462 -0.88 22.15 -9.98
N GLN A 463 -2.05 22.78 -9.90
CA GLN A 463 -3.35 22.12 -9.90
C GLN A 463 -4.15 22.59 -11.11
N PHE A 464 -4.47 21.66 -12.00
CA PHE A 464 -5.29 21.90 -13.19
C PHE A 464 -5.92 20.59 -13.65
N THR A 465 -6.76 20.68 -14.68
CA THR A 465 -7.49 19.54 -15.22
C THR A 465 -6.88 19.06 -16.53
N PHE A 466 -6.34 17.84 -16.53
CA PHE A 466 -6.04 17.10 -17.75
C PHE A 466 -7.34 16.84 -18.52
N SER A 467 -7.33 17.02 -19.83
CA SER A 467 -8.48 16.75 -20.70
C SER A 467 -8.02 16.31 -22.09
N TRP A 468 -8.82 15.43 -22.71
CA TRP A 468 -8.56 14.88 -24.04
C TRP A 468 -9.89 14.71 -24.79
N PRO A 469 -9.86 14.54 -26.13
CA PRO A 469 -11.04 14.22 -26.90
C PRO A 469 -11.67 12.91 -26.45
N GLU A 470 -13.00 12.88 -26.33
CA GLU A 470 -13.73 11.64 -26.04
C GLU A 470 -13.51 10.60 -27.15
N VAL A 471 -13.22 9.37 -26.74
CA VAL A 471 -13.09 8.21 -27.61
C VAL A 471 -14.44 7.51 -27.71
N LYS A 472 -14.96 7.36 -28.92
CA LYS A 472 -16.22 6.67 -29.19
C LYS A 472 -16.17 5.22 -28.66
N GLY A 473 -17.15 4.86 -27.84
CA GLY A 473 -17.27 3.51 -27.26
C GLY A 473 -16.42 3.27 -26.01
N ALA A 474 -15.64 4.27 -25.56
CA ALA A 474 -14.94 4.18 -24.29
C ALA A 474 -15.91 4.31 -23.10
N THR A 475 -15.75 3.45 -22.12
CA THR A 475 -16.50 3.41 -20.85
C THR A 475 -15.64 3.86 -19.66
N ASP A 476 -14.32 3.83 -19.80
CA ASP A 476 -13.37 4.31 -18.81
C ASP A 476 -12.05 4.75 -19.47
N TYR A 477 -11.20 5.41 -18.71
CA TYR A 477 -9.84 5.77 -19.11
C TYR A 477 -8.85 5.48 -17.98
N HIS A 478 -7.63 5.14 -18.35
CA HIS A 478 -6.49 5.03 -17.46
C HIS A 478 -5.51 6.14 -17.82
N ILE A 479 -5.22 7.05 -16.89
CA ILE A 479 -4.23 8.14 -17.03
C ILE A 479 -3.00 7.88 -16.16
N GLN A 480 -1.82 8.21 -16.71
CA GLN A 480 -0.54 8.17 -16.01
C GLN A 480 0.19 9.50 -16.18
N VAL A 481 0.81 10.00 -15.10
CA VAL A 481 1.72 11.16 -15.12
C VAL A 481 3.05 10.78 -14.45
N SER A 482 4.15 11.22 -15.04
CA SER A 482 5.53 10.92 -14.63
C SER A 482 6.44 12.12 -14.85
N ASP A 483 7.52 12.18 -14.09
CA ASP A 483 8.70 12.99 -14.35
C ASP A 483 9.67 12.34 -15.35
N LEU A 484 9.49 11.06 -15.66
CA LEU A 484 10.31 10.30 -16.62
C LEU A 484 9.73 10.40 -18.05
N PRO A 485 10.57 10.69 -19.07
CA PRO A 485 10.11 10.87 -20.45
C PRO A 485 9.52 9.63 -21.10
N ASP A 486 9.88 8.43 -20.63
CA ASP A 486 9.40 7.15 -21.12
C ASP A 486 8.16 6.64 -20.37
N LEU A 487 7.75 7.30 -19.28
CA LEU A 487 6.75 6.83 -18.33
C LEU A 487 7.00 5.39 -17.87
N LYS A 488 8.26 5.04 -17.60
CA LYS A 488 8.60 3.76 -16.99
C LYS A 488 7.83 3.55 -15.69
N TYR A 489 7.75 4.61 -14.86
CA TYR A 489 7.01 4.66 -13.61
C TYR A 489 6.19 5.95 -13.52
N THR A 490 5.09 5.95 -12.77
CA THR A 490 4.35 7.20 -12.46
C THR A 490 5.05 7.96 -11.35
N LEU A 491 4.87 9.29 -11.26
CA LEU A 491 5.55 10.08 -10.22
C LEU A 491 5.23 9.56 -8.79
N SER A 492 3.96 9.28 -8.54
CA SER A 492 3.46 8.64 -7.32
C SER A 492 2.11 7.94 -7.63
N PRO A 493 1.56 7.15 -6.69
CA PRO A 493 0.23 6.54 -6.83
C PRO A 493 -0.89 7.54 -7.17
N VAL A 494 -0.75 8.81 -6.78
CA VAL A 494 -1.71 9.88 -7.11
C VAL A 494 -1.81 10.12 -8.62
N PHE A 495 -0.76 9.79 -9.37
CA PHE A 495 -0.68 10.04 -10.79
C PHE A 495 -0.92 8.79 -11.64
N ASN A 496 -1.54 7.75 -11.07
CA ASN A 496 -1.92 6.52 -11.75
C ASN A 496 -3.42 6.24 -11.50
N LYS A 497 -4.30 6.68 -12.41
CA LYS A 497 -5.74 6.74 -12.13
C LYS A 497 -6.60 6.04 -13.18
N LEU A 498 -7.60 5.30 -12.70
CA LEU A 498 -8.80 4.98 -13.47
C LEU A 498 -9.80 6.12 -13.29
N ILE A 499 -10.30 6.70 -14.38
CA ILE A 499 -11.19 7.86 -14.29
C ILE A 499 -12.50 7.51 -13.59
N SER A 500 -12.99 6.28 -13.75
CA SER A 500 -14.11 5.71 -12.99
C SER A 500 -13.92 5.71 -11.46
N LYS A 501 -12.68 5.88 -10.97
CA LYS A 501 -12.31 5.96 -9.55
C LYS A 501 -12.00 7.36 -9.06
N THR A 502 -12.36 8.38 -9.84
CA THR A 502 -12.15 9.79 -9.52
C THR A 502 -13.48 10.55 -9.56
N PRO A 503 -13.55 11.77 -9.00
CA PRO A 503 -14.71 12.67 -9.18
C PRO A 503 -15.01 13.01 -10.65
N SER A 504 -14.07 12.75 -11.57
CA SER A 504 -14.24 12.96 -13.01
C SER A 504 -14.85 11.75 -13.74
N GLN A 505 -15.39 10.76 -13.03
CA GLN A 505 -16.06 9.60 -13.63
C GLN A 505 -16.98 9.97 -14.80
N LYS A 506 -16.93 9.15 -15.86
CA LYS A 506 -17.69 9.32 -17.12
C LYS A 506 -17.29 10.54 -17.98
N LYS A 507 -16.17 11.21 -17.68
CA LYS A 507 -15.67 12.33 -18.48
C LYS A 507 -14.27 12.03 -19.03
N ALA A 508 -13.91 12.63 -20.16
CA ALA A 508 -12.55 12.56 -20.72
C ALA A 508 -11.62 13.63 -20.10
N GLN A 509 -11.56 13.64 -18.77
CA GLN A 509 -10.75 14.59 -18.01
C GLN A 509 -10.39 14.06 -16.62
N TRP A 510 -9.39 14.67 -15.98
CA TRP A 510 -9.03 14.43 -14.59
C TRP A 510 -8.38 15.67 -13.98
N GLN A 511 -8.83 16.07 -12.78
CA GLN A 511 -8.26 17.19 -12.03
C GLN A 511 -7.25 16.67 -11.01
N ILE A 512 -6.07 17.30 -10.95
CA ILE A 512 -5.08 17.02 -9.91
C ILE A 512 -5.71 17.33 -8.53
N PRO A 513 -5.66 16.43 -7.54
CA PRO A 513 -6.38 16.60 -6.28
C PRO A 513 -5.95 17.84 -5.46
N HIS A 514 -4.66 18.18 -5.48
CA HIS A 514 -4.09 19.25 -4.65
C HIS A 514 -3.05 20.08 -5.40
N GLU A 515 -2.94 21.37 -5.03
CA GLU A 515 -1.81 22.21 -5.40
C GLU A 515 -0.50 21.67 -4.78
N GLY A 516 0.62 21.85 -5.47
CA GLY A 516 1.94 21.50 -4.95
C GLY A 516 2.34 20.03 -5.02
N LEU A 517 1.58 19.21 -5.77
CA LEU A 517 1.98 17.83 -6.11
C LEU A 517 2.97 17.75 -7.28
N LEU A 518 3.14 18.86 -8.00
CA LEU A 518 4.09 19.01 -9.10
C LEU A 518 5.03 20.18 -8.80
N ASN A 519 6.26 20.09 -9.30
CA ASN A 519 7.25 21.16 -9.21
C ASN A 519 7.12 22.15 -10.36
N SER A 520 7.33 23.43 -10.05
CA SER A 520 7.43 24.47 -11.05
C SER A 520 8.68 24.28 -11.90
N THR A 521 8.64 24.64 -13.18
CA THR A 521 9.75 24.56 -14.15
C THR A 521 10.25 23.15 -14.50
N GLN A 522 9.79 22.11 -13.80
CA GLN A 522 10.02 20.70 -14.15
C GLN A 522 9.10 20.29 -15.30
N THR A 523 9.65 19.62 -16.31
CA THR A 523 8.85 18.99 -17.36
C THR A 523 8.31 17.65 -16.87
N TYR A 524 7.01 17.45 -17.07
CA TYR A 524 6.31 16.20 -16.79
C TYR A 524 5.72 15.62 -18.07
N TYR A 525 5.48 14.32 -18.03
CA TYR A 525 5.01 13.51 -19.13
C TYR A 525 3.76 12.75 -18.72
N TRP A 526 2.80 12.62 -19.62
CA TRP A 526 1.56 11.92 -19.36
C TRP A 526 1.04 11.19 -20.58
N ARG A 527 0.26 10.16 -20.33
CA ARG A 527 -0.44 9.37 -21.36
C ARG A 527 -1.77 8.88 -20.83
N VAL A 528 -2.68 8.58 -21.75
CA VAL A 528 -4.00 8.04 -21.43
C VAL A 528 -4.35 6.89 -22.37
N ARG A 529 -5.04 5.87 -21.87
CA ARG A 529 -5.65 4.82 -22.72
C ARG A 529 -7.13 4.62 -22.39
N PRO A 530 -7.98 4.40 -23.41
CA PRO A 530 -9.39 4.13 -23.22
C PRO A 530 -9.65 2.64 -22.93
N ARG A 531 -10.77 2.35 -22.27
CA ARG A 531 -11.36 1.01 -22.14
C ARG A 531 -12.75 0.98 -22.73
N ASN A 532 -13.15 -0.10 -23.41
CA ASN A 532 -14.52 -0.25 -23.92
C ASN A 532 -15.44 -1.04 -22.95
N ALA A 533 -16.71 -1.19 -23.32
CA ALA A 533 -17.72 -1.90 -22.53
C ALA A 533 -17.45 -3.41 -22.36
N ASP A 534 -16.74 -4.03 -23.30
CA ASP A 534 -16.32 -5.43 -23.24
C ASP A 534 -15.08 -5.66 -22.36
N GLY A 535 -14.56 -4.58 -21.77
CA GLY A 535 -13.42 -4.61 -20.86
C GLY A 535 -12.05 -4.54 -21.54
N LEU A 536 -11.98 -4.27 -22.84
CA LEU A 536 -10.73 -4.19 -23.59
C LEU A 536 -10.10 -2.81 -23.44
N TRP A 537 -8.84 -2.80 -23.06
CA TRP A 537 -7.95 -1.65 -23.03
C TRP A 537 -7.34 -1.41 -24.40
N GLY A 538 -7.50 -0.19 -24.89
CA GLY A 538 -6.78 0.31 -26.06
C GLY A 538 -5.29 0.51 -25.77
N ASN A 539 -4.53 0.78 -26.84
CA ASN A 539 -3.16 1.23 -26.71
C ASN A 539 -3.10 2.55 -25.93
N TRP A 540 -1.94 2.83 -25.33
CA TRP A 540 -1.64 4.15 -24.81
C TRP A 540 -1.61 5.19 -25.92
N SER A 541 -2.04 6.41 -25.61
CA SER A 541 -1.77 7.58 -26.45
C SER A 541 -0.27 7.79 -26.65
N ALA A 542 0.10 8.65 -27.59
CA ALA A 542 1.44 9.24 -27.58
C ALA A 542 1.72 9.88 -26.22
N ILE A 543 2.99 9.87 -25.81
CA ILE A 543 3.43 10.55 -24.59
C ILE A 543 3.38 12.05 -24.85
N TRP A 544 2.61 12.76 -24.02
CA TRP A 544 2.51 14.21 -24.06
C TRP A 544 3.29 14.82 -22.91
N SER A 545 3.84 16.02 -23.11
CA SER A 545 4.59 16.73 -22.07
C SER A 545 4.01 18.11 -21.76
N PHE A 546 4.31 18.64 -20.58
CA PHE A 546 3.97 19.99 -20.14
C PHE A 546 4.93 20.45 -19.04
N THR A 547 4.94 21.76 -18.75
CA THR A 547 5.76 22.34 -17.67
C THR A 547 4.91 23.28 -16.80
N PRO A 548 4.66 22.97 -15.52
CA PRO A 548 3.98 23.86 -14.59
C PRO A 548 4.76 25.15 -14.33
N LEU A 549 4.05 26.28 -14.23
CA LEU A 549 4.57 27.57 -13.80
C LEU A 549 3.79 28.06 -12.59
N ALA A 550 4.44 28.03 -11.44
CA ALA A 550 3.95 28.54 -10.16
C ALA A 550 5.14 29.02 -9.31
N PRO A 551 4.91 29.78 -8.22
CA PRO A 551 5.88 29.86 -7.14
C PRO A 551 6.17 28.47 -6.56
N SER A 552 7.36 28.28 -6.02
CA SER A 552 7.70 27.06 -5.27
C SER A 552 7.53 27.27 -3.77
N ALA A 553 7.33 26.16 -3.03
CA ALA A 553 7.05 26.20 -1.60
C ALA A 553 8.19 26.91 -0.83
N PRO A 554 7.88 27.82 0.12
CA PRO A 554 8.89 28.46 0.97
C PRO A 554 9.79 27.46 1.71
N LEU A 555 11.04 27.87 1.96
CA LEU A 555 12.08 27.03 2.54
C LEU A 555 12.45 27.48 3.95
N SER A 556 13.03 26.58 4.75
CA SER A 556 13.59 26.88 6.07
C SER A 556 12.62 27.65 6.98
N LEU A 557 11.41 27.11 7.15
CA LEU A 557 10.38 27.70 8.00
C LEU A 557 10.77 27.52 9.48
N GLU A 558 10.93 28.62 10.23
CA GLU A 558 11.40 28.60 11.62
C GLU A 558 10.62 29.58 12.50
N ILE A 559 10.32 29.15 13.73
CA ILE A 559 9.70 29.99 14.77
C ILE A 559 10.80 30.60 15.65
N HIS A 560 10.78 31.92 15.79
CA HIS A 560 11.63 32.66 16.72
C HIS A 560 10.79 33.20 17.88
N PRO A 561 10.79 32.53 19.05
CA PRO A 561 10.09 33.03 20.22
C PRO A 561 10.86 34.18 20.88
N ASN A 562 10.13 35.17 21.36
CA ASN A 562 10.61 36.16 22.31
C ASN A 562 9.84 35.97 23.61
N TRP A 563 10.51 35.35 24.59
CA TRP A 563 9.94 35.01 25.89
C TRP A 563 9.72 36.23 26.80
N GLU A 564 10.43 37.33 26.57
CA GLU A 564 10.26 38.58 27.33
C GLU A 564 8.99 39.29 26.87
N ASP A 565 8.87 39.53 25.55
CA ASP A 565 7.70 40.20 24.97
C ASP A 565 6.48 39.28 24.83
N ARG A 566 6.64 37.98 25.12
CA ARG A 566 5.61 36.94 24.94
C ARG A 566 5.06 36.90 23.51
N THR A 567 5.95 37.01 22.53
CA THR A 567 5.61 36.99 21.11
C THR A 567 6.35 35.88 20.37
N GLN A 568 5.86 35.50 19.18
CA GLN A 568 6.60 34.63 18.28
C GLN A 568 6.60 35.19 16.86
N THR A 569 7.77 35.18 16.23
CA THR A 569 7.94 35.57 14.82
C THR A 569 8.25 34.34 13.97
N LEU A 570 7.42 34.07 12.98
CA LEU A 570 7.69 33.07 11.95
C LEU A 570 8.59 33.70 10.88
N LYS A 571 9.67 33.01 10.50
CA LYS A 571 10.59 33.42 9.43
C LYS A 571 10.79 32.29 8.44
N TRP A 572 11.07 32.67 7.19
CA TRP A 572 11.35 31.72 6.11
C TRP A 572 12.23 32.32 5.03
N LYS A 573 12.64 31.47 4.10
CA LYS A 573 13.31 31.87 2.86
C LYS A 573 12.35 31.72 1.69
N ALA A 574 12.32 32.75 0.83
CA ALA A 574 11.70 32.63 -0.48
C ALA A 574 12.38 31.50 -1.26
N ASN A 575 11.60 30.67 -1.94
CA ASN A 575 12.18 29.64 -2.79
C ASN A 575 12.70 30.28 -4.09
N PRO A 576 13.98 30.09 -4.47
CA PRO A 576 14.52 30.67 -5.69
C PRO A 576 13.98 30.03 -6.97
N GLN A 577 13.31 28.87 -6.88
CA GLN A 577 12.73 28.17 -8.03
C GLN A 577 11.28 28.61 -8.30
N GLY A 578 10.90 28.64 -9.58
CA GLY A 578 9.55 28.99 -10.02
C GLY A 578 9.31 30.51 -10.15
N ASN A 579 8.04 30.90 -10.24
CA ASN A 579 7.64 32.29 -10.37
C ASN A 579 7.95 33.06 -9.09
N THR A 580 8.37 34.32 -9.24
CA THR A 580 8.63 35.21 -8.10
C THR A 580 7.32 35.47 -7.33
N PRO A 581 7.27 35.18 -6.02
CA PRO A 581 6.11 35.53 -5.19
C PRO A 581 6.04 37.04 -4.96
N VAL A 582 4.81 37.57 -4.93
CA VAL A 582 4.54 38.97 -4.55
C VAL A 582 4.02 39.08 -3.11
N HIS A 583 3.45 37.99 -2.57
CA HIS A 583 3.11 37.87 -1.16
C HIS A 583 3.07 36.40 -0.73
N TYR A 584 2.88 36.20 0.57
CA TYR A 584 2.78 34.92 1.23
C TYR A 584 1.50 34.85 2.04
N GLU A 585 0.92 33.65 2.09
CA GLU A 585 -0.19 33.31 2.97
C GLU A 585 0.33 32.48 4.13
N VAL A 586 -0.03 32.87 5.34
CA VAL A 586 0.42 32.21 6.57
C VAL A 586 -0.74 31.50 7.21
N TYR A 587 -0.54 30.23 7.48
CA TYR A 587 -1.53 29.32 8.03
C TYR A 587 -1.12 28.85 9.42
N GLY A 588 -2.08 28.78 10.34
CA GLY A 588 -1.86 28.35 11.73
C GLY A 588 -2.92 27.36 12.20
N SER A 589 -2.51 26.30 12.88
CA SER A 589 -3.41 25.29 13.47
C SER A 589 -2.83 24.68 14.74
N ASN A 590 -3.71 24.17 15.60
CA ASN A 590 -3.31 23.37 16.77
C ASN A 590 -3.26 21.86 16.47
N GLU A 591 -3.72 21.43 15.29
CA GLU A 591 -3.57 20.07 14.78
C GLU A 591 -2.16 19.88 14.22
N ARG A 592 -1.46 18.85 14.71
CA ARG A 592 -0.16 18.46 14.15
C ARG A 592 -0.37 17.83 12.78
N GLY A 593 0.43 18.23 11.78
CA GLY A 593 0.32 17.70 10.43
C GLY A 593 -0.96 18.15 9.68
N PHE A 594 -1.49 19.33 10.03
CA PHE A 594 -2.67 19.90 9.38
C PHE A 594 -2.43 20.23 7.89
N THR A 595 -3.52 20.20 7.12
CA THR A 595 -3.57 20.66 5.72
C THR A 595 -4.01 22.13 5.66
N VAL A 596 -3.35 22.95 4.84
CA VAL A 596 -3.74 24.35 4.65
C VAL A 596 -5.10 24.49 3.97
N SER A 597 -5.95 25.40 4.45
CA SER A 597 -7.27 25.69 3.91
C SER A 597 -7.67 27.15 4.15
N ARG A 598 -8.15 27.80 3.10
CA ARG A 598 -8.76 29.15 3.19
C ARG A 598 -10.21 29.12 3.68
N GLU A 599 -10.83 27.94 3.66
CA GLU A 599 -12.22 27.72 4.02
C GLU A 599 -12.33 26.72 5.18
N PRO A 600 -13.44 26.71 5.93
CA PRO A 600 -13.73 25.62 6.85
C PRO A 600 -13.64 24.25 6.15
N TYR A 601 -13.07 23.27 6.82
CA TYR A 601 -12.80 21.95 6.24
C TYR A 601 -13.15 20.84 7.21
N GLU A 602 -13.54 19.70 6.66
CA GLU A 602 -13.87 18.50 7.42
C GLU A 602 -12.60 17.75 7.80
N VAL A 603 -12.51 17.36 9.07
CA VAL A 603 -11.41 16.59 9.64
C VAL A 603 -11.97 15.38 10.36
N ILE A 604 -11.40 14.22 10.11
CA ILE A 604 -11.70 13.03 10.90
C ILE A 604 -11.06 13.19 12.27
N VAL A 605 -11.88 13.29 13.30
CA VAL A 605 -11.42 13.46 14.69
C VAL A 605 -11.52 12.17 15.51
N GLY A 606 -12.24 11.18 14.99
CA GLY A 606 -12.53 9.92 15.63
C GLY A 606 -12.93 8.87 14.60
N ASN A 607 -13.07 7.61 15.00
CA ASN A 607 -13.41 6.52 14.08
C ASN A 607 -14.75 6.77 13.35
N LYS A 608 -14.65 7.28 12.12
CA LYS A 608 -15.78 7.77 11.30
C LYS A 608 -16.54 8.97 11.92
N GLU A 609 -15.92 9.66 12.86
CA GLU A 609 -16.43 10.94 13.38
C GLU A 609 -15.68 12.07 12.70
N THR A 610 -16.43 12.96 12.06
CA THR A 610 -15.91 14.12 11.36
C THR A 610 -16.35 15.39 12.06
N LYS A 611 -15.47 16.39 12.11
CA LYS A 611 -15.78 17.75 12.58
C LYS A 611 -15.32 18.77 11.57
N THR A 612 -16.10 19.84 11.44
CA THR A 612 -15.71 21.03 10.70
C THR A 612 -14.72 21.84 11.52
N PHE A 613 -13.50 22.00 11.01
CA PHE A 613 -12.51 22.93 11.53
C PHE A 613 -12.64 24.27 10.79
N PRO A 614 -12.35 25.42 11.44
CA PRO A 614 -12.35 26.71 10.76
C PRO A 614 -11.25 26.77 9.70
N ALA A 615 -11.36 27.73 8.78
CA ALA A 615 -10.25 28.10 7.90
C ALA A 615 -8.99 28.38 8.75
N ASN A 616 -7.84 27.92 8.28
CA ASN A 616 -6.58 28.07 9.00
C ASN A 616 -5.65 29.10 8.35
N LEU A 617 -6.13 29.89 7.38
CA LEU A 617 -5.45 31.11 6.89
C LEU A 617 -5.57 32.20 7.97
N ILE A 618 -4.43 32.63 8.53
CA ILE A 618 -4.42 33.58 9.65
C ILE A 618 -3.92 34.97 9.25
N ALA A 619 -3.09 35.06 8.20
CA ALA A 619 -2.53 36.33 7.75
C ALA A 619 -1.97 36.24 6.32
N THR A 620 -1.73 37.40 5.70
CA THR A 620 -0.92 37.53 4.48
C THR A 620 0.16 38.60 4.68
N THR A 621 1.30 38.44 4.01
CA THR A 621 2.42 39.40 4.10
C THR A 621 3.25 39.40 2.83
N ALA A 622 3.80 40.56 2.44
CA ALA A 622 4.79 40.66 1.36
C ALA A 622 6.22 40.29 1.83
N GLN A 623 6.44 40.22 3.14
CA GLN A 623 7.74 39.92 3.75
C GLN A 623 7.90 38.42 3.97
N THR A 624 9.13 37.96 4.13
CA THR A 624 9.45 36.58 4.51
C THR A 624 9.50 36.37 6.03
N SER A 625 8.77 37.20 6.76
CA SER A 625 8.61 37.12 8.21
C SER A 625 7.29 37.76 8.64
N ILE A 626 6.69 37.24 9.71
CA ILE A 626 5.53 37.86 10.36
C ILE A 626 5.46 37.43 11.83
N GLN A 627 4.95 38.30 12.70
CA GLN A 627 4.59 37.92 14.07
C GLN A 627 3.30 37.09 14.04
N VAL A 628 3.36 35.87 14.59
CA VAL A 628 2.26 34.89 14.57
C VAL A 628 1.68 34.58 15.94
N ALA A 629 2.33 35.06 17.00
CA ALA A 629 1.83 34.94 18.38
C ALA A 629 2.13 36.19 19.21
N GLY A 630 1.27 36.45 20.18
CA GLY A 630 1.30 37.59 21.10
C GLY A 630 -0.11 38.00 21.55
N SER A 631 -0.17 38.77 22.64
CA SER A 631 -1.43 39.24 23.24
C SER A 631 -2.31 40.08 22.30
N THR A 632 -1.70 40.73 21.30
CA THR A 632 -2.38 41.56 20.31
C THR A 632 -2.68 40.84 19.00
N ILE A 633 -2.39 39.53 18.90
CA ILE A 633 -2.57 38.74 17.68
C ILE A 633 -3.88 37.96 17.76
N GLU A 634 -4.90 38.40 17.02
CA GLU A 634 -6.25 37.82 17.10
C GLU A 634 -6.38 36.42 16.48
N SER A 635 -5.87 36.21 15.26
CA SER A 635 -6.02 34.93 14.53
C SER A 635 -4.81 33.99 14.67
N GLY A 636 -3.83 34.34 15.51
CA GLY A 636 -2.58 33.60 15.68
C GLY A 636 -2.57 32.68 16.90
N ASN A 637 -1.41 32.56 17.54
CA ASN A 637 -1.21 31.77 18.78
C ASN A 637 -1.47 30.26 18.62
N HIS A 638 -1.01 29.69 17.50
CA HIS A 638 -1.18 28.28 17.16
C HIS A 638 0.07 27.46 17.45
N ALA A 639 -0.09 26.15 17.62
CA ALA A 639 1.02 25.23 17.83
C ALA A 639 1.84 24.97 16.55
N TYR A 640 1.21 25.02 15.37
CA TYR A 640 1.87 24.70 14.09
C TYR A 640 1.55 25.72 13.00
N TYR A 641 2.53 25.94 12.13
CA TYR A 641 2.43 26.92 11.04
C TYR A 641 2.92 26.38 9.71
N ARG A 642 2.34 26.90 8.63
CA ARG A 642 2.79 26.71 7.25
C ARG A 642 2.65 28.00 6.45
N VAL A 643 3.43 28.12 5.39
CA VAL A 643 3.39 29.25 4.46
C VAL A 643 3.23 28.77 3.02
N ILE A 644 2.39 29.48 2.26
CA ILE A 644 2.20 29.36 0.81
C ILE A 644 2.73 30.62 0.14
N ALA A 645 3.44 30.48 -0.97
CA ALA A 645 3.90 31.57 -1.81
C ALA A 645 2.87 31.86 -2.92
N VAL A 646 2.62 33.14 -3.23
CA VAL A 646 1.64 33.55 -4.25
C VAL A 646 2.26 34.57 -5.21
N ASP A 647 2.17 34.33 -6.51
CA ASP A 647 2.69 35.25 -7.52
C ASP A 647 1.70 36.38 -7.89
N LYS A 648 2.14 37.27 -8.78
CA LYS A 648 1.37 38.42 -9.28
C LYS A 648 0.05 38.05 -9.98
N ASN A 649 -0.09 36.80 -10.43
CA ASN A 649 -1.28 36.30 -11.10
C ASN A 649 -2.21 35.56 -10.13
N GLY A 650 -1.86 35.50 -8.83
CA GLY A 650 -2.61 34.76 -7.83
C GLY A 650 -2.33 33.25 -7.83
N VAL A 651 -1.32 32.78 -8.58
CA VAL A 651 -0.96 31.35 -8.61
C VAL A 651 -0.20 31.00 -7.34
N ARG A 652 -0.62 29.90 -6.71
CA ARG A 652 -0.11 29.44 -5.41
C ARG A 652 0.95 28.35 -5.60
N SER A 653 1.90 28.31 -4.67
CA SER A 653 2.79 27.17 -4.48
C SER A 653 2.08 26.03 -3.74
N GLY A 654 2.75 24.88 -3.63
CA GLY A 654 2.48 23.93 -2.53
C GLY A 654 2.84 24.52 -1.16
N SER A 655 2.40 23.85 -0.09
CA SER A 655 2.75 24.24 1.28
C SER A 655 4.21 23.94 1.60
N SER A 656 4.81 24.82 2.40
CA SER A 656 6.10 24.58 3.04
C SER A 656 6.02 23.41 4.05
N ALA A 657 7.20 22.96 4.49
CA ALA A 657 7.32 22.13 5.68
C ALA A 657 6.64 22.81 6.89
N MET A 658 6.12 22.01 7.82
CA MET A 658 5.49 22.51 9.03
C MET A 658 6.53 23.06 10.00
N ALA A 659 6.27 24.22 10.59
CA ALA A 659 7.01 24.72 11.75
C ALA A 659 6.20 24.48 13.03
N GLU A 660 6.84 23.99 14.09
CA GLU A 660 6.24 23.80 15.41
C GLU A 660 6.68 24.94 16.34
N ALA A 661 5.70 25.56 17.01
CA ALA A 661 5.93 26.58 18.02
C ALA A 661 6.33 25.95 19.36
N PRO A 662 7.18 26.62 20.17
CA PRO A 662 7.43 26.17 21.53
C PRO A 662 6.13 26.16 22.33
N ARG A 663 5.92 25.08 23.06
CA ARG A 663 4.68 24.82 23.81
C ARG A 663 4.94 24.13 25.14
N PRO A 664 4.22 24.52 26.21
CA PRO A 664 3.35 25.68 26.28
C PRO A 664 4.15 26.99 26.25
N MET A 665 3.54 28.07 25.78
CA MET A 665 4.04 29.44 25.93
C MET A 665 2.88 30.33 26.31
N ILE A 666 2.97 31.03 27.44
CA ILE A 666 1.97 31.98 27.93
C ILE A 666 1.99 33.20 27.01
N ILE A 667 0.83 33.58 26.51
CA ILE A 667 0.64 34.70 25.55
C ILE A 667 -0.28 35.79 26.10
N SER A 668 -1.07 35.49 27.12
CA SER A 668 -1.97 36.44 27.75
C SER A 668 -1.17 37.45 28.58
N PRO A 669 -1.49 38.75 28.50
CA PRO A 669 -0.83 39.76 29.32
C PRO A 669 -1.34 39.66 30.77
N PRO A 670 -0.47 39.65 31.78
CA PRO A 670 -0.90 39.55 33.17
C PRO A 670 -1.54 40.85 33.67
N PRO A 671 -2.33 40.82 34.76
CA PRO A 671 -2.88 42.03 35.35
C PRO A 671 -1.81 42.90 36.00
N GLU A 672 -1.75 44.16 35.57
CA GLU A 672 -0.87 45.16 36.18
C GLU A 672 -1.47 45.79 37.44
N GLN A 673 -2.81 45.83 37.54
CA GLN A 673 -3.53 46.50 38.64
C GLN A 673 -4.77 45.73 39.08
N ALA A 674 -5.02 45.72 40.38
CA ALA A 674 -6.26 45.23 40.99
C ALA A 674 -6.83 46.28 41.96
N ILE A 675 -8.14 46.40 42.03
CA ILE A 675 -8.80 47.37 42.92
C ILE A 675 -9.23 46.66 44.20
N ALA A 676 -8.84 47.19 45.37
CA ALA A 676 -9.22 46.64 46.66
C ALA A 676 -10.75 46.53 46.80
N ASN A 677 -11.21 45.40 47.36
CA ASN A 677 -12.61 44.99 47.52
C ASN A 677 -13.37 44.77 46.18
N GLN A 678 -12.66 44.57 45.06
CA GLN A 678 -13.23 44.10 43.80
C GLN A 678 -12.60 42.76 43.42
N THR A 679 -13.41 41.85 42.89
CA THR A 679 -12.91 40.60 42.31
C THR A 679 -12.31 40.88 40.94
N TYR A 680 -11.10 40.40 40.71
CA TYR A 680 -10.45 40.42 39.42
C TYR A 680 -10.26 39.00 38.89
N THR A 681 -10.51 38.80 37.59
CA THR A 681 -10.27 37.52 36.93
C THR A 681 -9.31 37.68 35.77
N TYR A 682 -8.38 36.74 35.63
CA TYR A 682 -7.41 36.66 34.55
C TYR A 682 -7.41 35.25 33.98
N GLN A 683 -7.79 35.14 32.71
CA GLN A 683 -7.72 33.88 31.99
C GLN A 683 -6.34 33.75 31.36
N ILE A 684 -5.51 32.88 31.92
CA ILE A 684 -4.23 32.56 31.31
C ILE A 684 -4.50 31.85 29.98
N GLN A 685 -3.84 32.31 28.93
CA GLN A 685 -3.83 31.68 27.62
C GLN A 685 -2.41 31.23 27.32
N ALA A 686 -2.26 29.98 26.90
CA ALA A 686 -1.01 29.43 26.44
C ALA A 686 -1.20 28.66 25.13
N ILE A 687 -0.17 28.69 24.29
CA ILE A 687 -0.15 27.92 23.05
C ILE A 687 -0.17 26.43 23.41
N GLN A 688 -1.05 25.69 22.74
CA GLN A 688 -1.26 24.26 22.98
C GLN A 688 -1.65 23.56 21.69
N SER A 689 -1.25 22.30 21.57
CA SER A 689 -1.67 21.42 20.48
C SER A 689 -2.89 20.60 20.89
N ILE A 690 -3.80 20.36 19.94
CA ILE A 690 -4.84 19.32 20.10
C ILE A 690 -4.35 17.93 19.70
N GLY A 691 -3.10 17.82 19.27
CA GLY A 691 -2.46 16.59 18.81
C GLY A 691 -2.72 16.27 17.35
N ASP A 692 -2.70 14.99 17.01
CA ASP A 692 -2.96 14.45 15.69
C ASP A 692 -3.91 13.24 15.76
N LEU A 693 -4.55 12.93 14.62
CA LEU A 693 -5.36 11.73 14.49
C LEU A 693 -4.44 10.50 14.53
N ARG A 694 -4.67 9.60 15.49
CA ARG A 694 -3.85 8.39 15.68
C ARG A 694 -4.71 7.15 15.87
N CYS A 695 -4.29 6.08 15.21
CA CYS A 695 -4.93 4.78 15.29
C CYS A 695 -4.37 3.98 16.48
N GLU A 696 -5.26 3.38 17.27
CA GLU A 696 -4.88 2.44 18.33
C GLU A 696 -5.75 1.18 18.30
N SER A 697 -5.21 0.09 18.85
CA SER A 697 -5.91 -1.18 18.97
C SER A 697 -6.90 -1.13 20.13
N LYS A 698 -8.14 -1.55 19.86
CA LYS A 698 -9.20 -1.76 20.84
C LYS A 698 -9.57 -3.24 20.86
N GLY A 699 -8.72 -4.04 21.50
CA GLY A 699 -8.81 -5.50 21.47
C GLY A 699 -8.24 -6.10 20.18
N PRO A 700 -8.34 -7.42 19.98
CA PRO A 700 -7.46 -8.15 19.06
C PRO A 700 -7.72 -7.90 17.55
N ARG A 701 -8.85 -7.30 17.18
CA ARG A 701 -9.29 -7.18 15.77
C ARG A 701 -9.96 -5.84 15.43
N ARG A 702 -9.86 -4.84 16.31
CA ARG A 702 -10.49 -3.55 16.09
C ARG A 702 -9.48 -2.45 16.29
N TYR A 703 -9.47 -1.52 15.34
CA TYR A 703 -8.67 -0.32 15.40
C TYR A 703 -9.60 0.88 15.53
N PHE A 704 -9.15 1.91 16.24
CA PHE A 704 -9.91 3.13 16.46
C PHE A 704 -8.99 4.32 16.32
N SER A 705 -9.28 5.18 15.34
CA SER A 705 -8.60 6.46 15.19
C SER A 705 -9.25 7.52 16.09
N ALA A 706 -8.44 8.33 16.74
CA ALA A 706 -8.88 9.48 17.56
C ALA A 706 -7.79 10.54 17.59
N PHE A 707 -8.13 11.81 17.82
CA PHE A 707 -7.14 12.81 18.18
C PHE A 707 -6.48 12.46 19.51
N ARG A 708 -5.16 12.43 19.53
CA ARG A 708 -4.32 12.00 20.67
C ARG A 708 -3.09 12.87 20.79
N ASP A 709 -2.42 12.78 21.94
CA ASP A 709 -1.20 13.52 22.25
C ASP A 709 -1.35 15.04 22.28
N GLY A 710 -2.61 15.52 22.33
CA GLY A 710 -2.91 16.90 22.66
C GLY A 710 -2.39 17.29 24.04
N ASP A 711 -2.01 18.56 24.15
CA ASP A 711 -1.54 19.12 25.41
C ASP A 711 -2.68 19.13 26.44
N THR A 712 -2.43 18.53 27.58
CA THR A 712 -3.20 18.80 28.80
C THR A 712 -2.41 19.82 29.62
N LEU A 713 -2.92 21.04 29.69
CA LEU A 713 -2.26 22.12 30.42
C LEU A 713 -2.59 22.06 31.90
N ARG A 714 -1.56 22.31 32.72
CA ARG A 714 -1.64 22.42 34.17
C ARG A 714 -1.07 23.77 34.60
N TYR A 715 -1.86 24.55 35.32
CA TYR A 715 -1.53 25.91 35.75
C TYR A 715 -1.22 25.93 37.24
N LEU A 716 -0.10 26.53 37.62
CA LEU A 716 0.42 26.49 38.98
C LEU A 716 0.84 27.90 39.41
N LEU A 717 0.45 28.26 40.63
CA LEU A 717 0.89 29.49 41.29
C LEU A 717 2.11 29.14 42.14
N ASP A 718 3.31 29.47 41.65
CA ASP A 718 4.56 29.19 42.35
C ASP A 718 4.85 30.23 43.42
N GLU A 719 4.44 31.48 43.18
CA GLU A 719 4.54 32.61 44.11
C GLU A 719 3.34 33.53 43.93
N GLY A 720 2.75 34.01 45.02
CA GLY A 720 1.65 34.97 44.97
C GLY A 720 1.04 35.22 46.35
N PRO A 721 0.32 36.34 46.55
CA PRO A 721 -0.34 36.65 47.80
C PRO A 721 -1.57 35.77 48.05
N ASP A 722 -1.92 35.54 49.32
CA ASP A 722 -3.00 34.63 49.77
C ASP A 722 -4.40 34.98 49.22
N PHE A 723 -4.60 36.18 48.67
CA PHE A 723 -5.85 36.60 48.06
C PHE A 723 -5.99 36.20 46.58
N ILE A 724 -4.98 35.54 46.00
CA ILE A 724 -5.02 34.98 44.65
C ILE A 724 -5.28 33.48 44.72
N GLU A 725 -6.24 33.03 43.94
CA GLU A 725 -6.52 31.63 43.66
C GLU A 725 -6.32 31.36 42.17
N LEU A 726 -5.75 30.21 41.82
CA LEU A 726 -5.56 29.78 40.43
C LEU A 726 -6.19 28.41 40.24
N ASP A 727 -7.14 28.32 39.31
CA ASP A 727 -7.69 27.03 38.92
C ASP A 727 -6.67 26.26 38.06
N GLU A 728 -6.23 25.12 38.59
CA GLU A 728 -5.14 24.32 38.03
C GLU A 728 -5.42 23.78 36.62
N LYS A 729 -6.70 23.62 36.23
CA LYS A 729 -7.09 23.00 34.95
C LYS A 729 -7.46 24.02 33.89
N THR A 730 -8.17 25.06 34.30
CA THR A 730 -8.70 26.09 33.40
C THR A 730 -7.73 27.24 33.23
N GLY A 731 -6.81 27.47 34.17
CA GLY A 731 -5.92 28.63 34.16
C GLY A 731 -6.61 29.94 34.50
N LEU A 732 -7.81 29.87 35.11
CA LEU A 732 -8.51 31.04 35.60
C LEU A 732 -7.90 31.47 36.94
N LEU A 733 -7.18 32.58 36.93
CA LEU A 733 -6.72 33.28 38.12
C LEU A 733 -7.83 34.18 38.63
N THR A 734 -8.17 34.07 39.91
CA THR A 734 -9.14 34.94 40.59
C THR A 734 -8.46 35.61 41.77
N ALA A 735 -8.56 36.94 41.87
CA ALA A 735 -7.99 37.72 42.95
C ALA A 735 -9.09 38.45 43.73
N HIS A 736 -9.03 38.39 45.06
CA HIS A 736 -9.95 39.05 46.00
C HIS A 736 -9.21 40.01 46.97
N PRO A 737 -8.47 41.01 46.46
CA PRO A 737 -7.69 41.91 47.30
C PRO A 737 -8.60 42.74 48.22
N LYS A 738 -8.15 43.02 49.43
CA LYS A 738 -8.80 43.89 50.43
C LYS A 738 -8.04 45.20 50.57
N THR A 739 -8.63 46.16 51.29
CA THR A 739 -7.98 47.45 51.55
C THR A 739 -6.62 47.32 52.25
N GLN A 740 -6.41 46.28 53.07
CA GLN A 740 -5.13 46.01 53.73
C GLN A 740 -4.03 45.54 52.75
N ASP A 741 -4.43 45.03 51.59
CA ASP A 741 -3.53 44.46 50.60
C ASP A 741 -3.00 45.53 49.61
N ILE A 742 -3.33 46.81 49.80
CA ILE A 742 -2.88 47.94 48.95
C ILE A 742 -1.35 48.06 49.01
N SER A 743 -0.68 47.51 48.00
CA SER A 743 0.77 47.49 47.79
C SER A 743 1.10 46.82 46.45
N MET A 744 2.38 46.66 46.15
CA MET A 744 2.85 45.81 45.06
C MET A 744 2.99 44.37 45.53
N HIS A 745 2.46 43.42 44.75
CA HIS A 745 2.60 41.99 44.99
C HIS A 745 3.21 41.30 43.78
N THR A 746 4.25 40.51 43.99
CA THR A 746 4.85 39.68 42.94
C THR A 746 4.07 38.39 42.81
N VAL A 747 3.82 37.98 41.56
CA VAL A 747 3.10 36.76 41.20
C VAL A 747 3.92 36.00 40.17
N THR A 748 4.18 34.71 40.43
CA THR A 748 4.86 33.81 39.51
C THR A 748 3.94 32.66 39.14
N LEU A 749 3.57 32.60 37.86
CA LEU A 749 2.74 31.56 37.27
C LEU A 749 3.60 30.58 36.49
N ARG A 750 3.22 29.31 36.52
CA ARG A 750 3.84 28.24 35.74
C ARG A 750 2.76 27.46 34.99
N VAL A 751 3.01 27.21 33.71
CA VAL A 751 2.20 26.33 32.86
C VAL A 751 3.04 25.15 32.43
N GLN A 752 2.52 23.95 32.60
CA GLN A 752 3.16 22.71 32.14
C GLN A 752 2.20 21.95 31.23
N ASN A 753 2.73 21.30 30.20
CA ASN A 753 1.95 20.32 29.43
C ASN A 753 2.28 18.89 29.86
N GLY A 754 1.39 17.96 29.52
CA GLY A 754 1.60 16.52 29.75
C GLY A 754 2.75 15.89 28.94
N GLN A 755 3.44 16.66 28.09
CA GLN A 755 4.51 16.21 27.19
C GLN A 755 5.91 16.69 27.65
N GLY A 756 6.02 17.28 28.85
CA GLY A 756 7.28 17.72 29.45
C GLY A 756 7.69 19.17 29.15
N GLY A 757 6.91 19.89 28.34
CA GLY A 757 7.05 21.32 28.09
C GLY A 757 6.56 22.15 29.28
N MET A 758 7.21 23.30 29.49
CA MET A 758 6.91 24.22 30.59
C MET A 758 7.24 25.66 30.21
N ASP A 759 6.44 26.61 30.72
CA ASP A 759 6.72 28.05 30.71
C ASP A 759 6.39 28.66 32.07
N MET A 760 7.06 29.77 32.39
CA MET A 760 6.84 30.55 33.61
C MET A 760 6.70 32.03 33.28
N GLN A 761 5.78 32.73 33.95
CA GLN A 761 5.58 34.17 33.83
C GLN A 761 5.52 34.78 35.23
N GLY A 762 6.51 35.62 35.54
CA GLY A 762 6.52 36.48 36.72
C GLY A 762 6.03 37.89 36.36
N PHE A 763 5.23 38.50 37.22
CA PHE A 763 4.78 39.88 37.08
C PHE A 763 4.45 40.49 38.44
N ASP A 764 4.43 41.82 38.49
CA ASP A 764 4.01 42.55 39.69
C ASP A 764 2.60 43.13 39.50
N MET A 765 1.72 42.88 40.47
CA MET A 765 0.35 43.38 40.50
C MET A 765 0.20 44.47 41.56
N CYS A 766 -0.21 45.67 41.15
CA CYS A 766 -0.46 46.78 42.05
C CYS A 766 -1.90 46.77 42.58
N VAL A 767 -2.09 46.60 43.89
CA VAL A 767 -3.41 46.74 44.50
C VAL A 767 -3.64 48.21 44.87
N ILE A 768 -4.68 48.82 44.31
CA ILE A 768 -5.02 50.24 44.50
C ILE A 768 -6.34 50.45 45.26
N PRO A 769 -6.54 51.61 45.92
CA PRO A 769 -7.79 51.91 46.63
C PRO A 769 -9.02 51.94 45.69
N PRO A 770 -10.24 51.66 46.19
CA PRO A 770 -11.46 51.86 45.43
C PRO A 770 -11.62 53.35 45.09
N GLN A 771 -11.95 53.69 43.84
CA GLN A 771 -12.26 55.08 43.48
C GLN A 771 -13.46 55.58 44.31
N LYS A 772 -13.28 56.68 45.06
CA LYS A 772 -14.40 57.39 45.69
C LYS A 772 -15.18 58.13 44.60
N ASN A 773 -16.45 57.80 44.39
CA ASN A 773 -17.36 58.62 43.59
C ASN A 773 -17.34 60.06 44.11
N ARG A 774 -16.75 60.98 43.34
CA ARG A 774 -17.12 62.39 43.36
C ARG A 774 -18.31 62.52 42.43
N ASP A 775 -19.50 62.64 43.00
CA ASP A 775 -20.56 63.56 42.53
C ASP A 775 -21.83 63.34 43.36
N GLU A 776 -22.03 64.22 44.35
CA GLU A 776 -23.34 64.73 44.76
C GLU A 776 -23.12 65.99 45.62
N GLN A 777 -22.70 67.07 44.96
CA GLN A 777 -23.07 68.41 45.40
C GLN A 777 -23.65 69.18 44.21
N THR A 778 -24.87 69.68 44.46
CA THR A 778 -25.61 70.70 43.72
C THR A 778 -26.36 70.23 42.47
N ILE A 779 -27.67 70.00 42.63
CA ILE A 779 -28.77 70.82 42.09
C ILE A 779 -30.09 70.19 42.59
N GLN A 780 -30.77 70.84 43.53
CA GLN A 780 -32.22 70.71 43.67
C GLN A 780 -32.84 72.11 43.64
N ALA A 781 -33.70 72.27 42.64
CA ALA A 781 -34.54 73.42 42.42
C ALA A 781 -35.55 73.56 43.58
N PHE A 782 -35.66 74.78 44.13
CA PHE A 782 -36.90 75.24 44.75
C PHE A 782 -37.65 76.09 43.71
N GLY A 783 -38.75 75.54 43.19
CA GLY A 783 -39.79 76.33 42.57
C GLY A 783 -40.78 76.78 43.66
N ALA A 784 -40.95 78.09 43.82
CA ALA A 784 -42.16 78.67 44.42
C ALA A 784 -42.40 80.09 43.87
N GLN A 785 -43.46 80.15 43.06
CA GLN A 785 -44.42 81.25 42.87
C GLN A 785 -44.05 82.55 42.14
N ASP A 786 -44.59 82.57 40.92
CA ASP A 786 -45.18 83.64 40.12
C ASP A 786 -45.58 84.97 40.82
N LYS A 787 -45.23 86.07 40.12
CA LYS A 787 -45.95 87.33 39.89
C LYS A 787 -46.26 88.29 41.04
N THR A 788 -45.73 89.51 40.91
CA THR A 788 -46.51 90.68 40.43
C THR A 788 -45.65 91.74 39.72
N ALA A 789 -46.07 92.02 38.47
CA ALA A 789 -46.28 93.32 37.82
C ALA A 789 -45.17 94.40 37.69
N SER A 790 -44.81 94.62 36.41
CA SER A 790 -45.03 95.86 35.62
C SER A 790 -43.92 96.91 35.45
N THR A 791 -43.44 96.98 34.19
CA THR A 791 -43.17 98.18 33.33
C THR A 791 -42.07 99.20 33.71
N PRO A 792 -41.63 100.07 32.78
CA PRO A 792 -41.24 99.85 31.37
C PRO A 792 -39.91 100.53 30.98
N ARG A 793 -39.19 99.99 29.99
CA ARG A 793 -38.74 100.67 28.74
C ARG A 793 -37.92 99.72 27.89
#